data_AF-A0A6G3CHV3-F1
#
_entry.id   AF-A0A6G3CHV3-F1
#
_cell.length_a   1.000
_cell.length_b   1.000
_cell.length_c   1.000
_cell.angle_alpha   90.00
_cell.angle_beta   90.00
_cell.angle_gamma   90.00
#
_symmetry.space_group_name_H-M   'P 1'
#
loop_
_entity.id
_entity.type
_entity.pdbx_description
1 polymer ?
#
loop_
_entity_poly.entity_id
_entity_poly.type
_entity_poly.pdbx_seq_one_letter_code
_entity_poly.pdbx_strand_id
1 'polypeptide(L)'
;PVVLVERQCADVARWLGLASVTLPREGAERLTFTTYTRRPGSSAARVVGVLPEDAEAARAAGLRVHVCAGQPPSAGGTDDAWAATAARVWRSRSPELFREARELPGEPFAAGPLAVTALCAGIALGPDERAAAAGWAADRPYALDAKRTGQLVEALTSPGIDDRTGPEFDAAGRLFGALEGRCPAPVTAPLAAMLVTEAVRGGNGSLELPRRDAFVGPEGAAVAERLAPEILTELSDAAGTRSVARTVQLLRVARLLGVDGTDALPEVVDRLAPALLAEAAGEGTATPDFAPALLELLDEQFEVRTALLGALDRIAPQDPGAVARFLERVALPFTGTQALPHLRMCAEVPGAMATLGGDRAAVWHRVLRAAGLSPFAEPLVLRTAVGLVWEDRAPTVEEARLLLDAATSDSHRAAGTWARLVDAALGAPAAAPSAAGTPVGPSAASTDEAAALAHDLLRGFPGEIGGRERAGLLLLDLVRELRTGAPEPGWAETVRTLCAQAEPVEPALRERAHAALVERLLAPDRPGAELYDFVHGDDGELIAAYDRTARSETVRTRLRTQPAYAADCFTVWTAHPHAGEIWPPVAAALLDEVLRPAVRAMSAEDVAQVEATVGRTGSSGRAEAFRTWNRSSTLGRLGRRIVGRVRRG
;
A
#
# COMPACT_ATOMS: atom_id res chain seq x y z
N PRO A 1 -44.47 -43.81 -11.58
CA PRO A 1 -45.79 -43.18 -11.34
C PRO A 1 -45.65 -42.02 -10.34
N VAL A 2 -46.45 -40.97 -10.49
CA VAL A 2 -46.63 -39.92 -9.48
C VAL A 2 -47.87 -40.29 -8.67
N VAL A 3 -47.75 -40.27 -7.34
CA VAL A 3 -48.83 -40.62 -6.42
C VAL A 3 -49.34 -39.36 -5.75
N LEU A 4 -50.63 -39.08 -5.88
CA LEU A 4 -51.31 -37.95 -5.24
C LEU A 4 -52.09 -38.46 -4.03
N VAL A 5 -51.78 -37.95 -2.85
CA VAL A 5 -52.46 -38.32 -1.60
C VAL A 5 -53.44 -37.21 -1.23
N GLU A 6 -54.72 -37.50 -1.36
CA GLU A 6 -55.81 -36.56 -1.04
C GLU A 6 -56.83 -37.17 -0.08
N ARG A 7 -57.58 -36.30 0.62
CA ARG A 7 -58.62 -36.77 1.56
C ARG A 7 -59.79 -37.42 0.84
N GLN A 8 -60.08 -36.97 -0.39
CA GLN A 8 -61.16 -37.50 -1.21
C GLN A 8 -60.68 -37.80 -2.63
N CYS A 9 -61.17 -38.89 -3.22
CA CYS A 9 -60.89 -39.26 -4.61
C CYS A 9 -61.34 -38.18 -5.62
N ALA A 10 -62.35 -37.37 -5.23
CA ALA A 10 -62.84 -36.24 -6.02
C ALA A 10 -61.78 -35.12 -6.17
N ASP A 11 -60.93 -34.91 -5.16
CA ASP A 11 -59.86 -33.92 -5.22
C ASP A 11 -58.75 -34.36 -6.18
N VAL A 12 -58.44 -35.67 -6.23
CA VAL A 12 -57.56 -36.24 -7.26
C VAL A 12 -58.15 -36.02 -8.66
N ALA A 13 -59.45 -36.26 -8.85
CA ALA A 13 -60.13 -35.97 -10.11
C ALA A 13 -60.07 -34.49 -10.49
N ARG A 14 -60.13 -33.58 -9.50
CA ARG A 14 -59.99 -32.14 -9.70
C ARG A 14 -58.59 -31.77 -10.18
N TRP A 15 -57.54 -32.33 -9.58
CA TRP A 15 -56.16 -32.13 -10.04
C TRP A 15 -55.95 -32.61 -11.48
N LEU A 16 -56.53 -33.76 -11.82
CA LEU A 16 -56.48 -34.31 -13.18
C LEU A 16 -57.24 -33.44 -14.18
N GLY A 17 -58.39 -32.87 -13.77
CA GLY A 17 -59.13 -31.89 -14.56
C GLY A 17 -58.31 -30.63 -14.83
N LEU A 18 -57.68 -30.05 -13.79
CA LEU A 18 -56.79 -28.90 -13.92
C LEU A 18 -55.59 -29.21 -14.82
N ALA A 19 -54.94 -30.35 -14.62
CA ALA A 19 -53.85 -30.81 -15.47
C ALA A 19 -54.29 -30.96 -16.94
N SER A 20 -55.47 -31.51 -17.19
CA SER A 20 -55.98 -31.70 -18.57
C SER A 20 -56.23 -30.38 -19.29
N VAL A 21 -56.62 -29.32 -18.57
CA VAL A 21 -56.80 -27.98 -19.14
C VAL A 21 -55.43 -27.31 -19.41
N THR A 22 -54.45 -27.57 -18.55
CA THR A 22 -53.11 -26.96 -18.61
C THR A 22 -52.12 -27.67 -19.53
N LEU A 23 -52.29 -28.97 -19.80
CA LEU A 23 -51.41 -29.74 -20.68
C LEU A 23 -51.67 -29.46 -22.18
N PRO A 24 -50.63 -29.41 -23.03
CA PRO A 24 -50.81 -29.52 -24.48
C PRO A 24 -51.58 -30.79 -24.85
N ARG A 25 -52.26 -30.80 -25.99
CA ARG A 25 -53.13 -31.91 -26.40
C ARG A 25 -52.41 -33.27 -26.37
N GLU A 26 -51.20 -33.33 -26.91
CA GLU A 26 -50.36 -34.54 -26.90
C GLU A 26 -49.96 -34.98 -25.49
N GLY A 27 -49.77 -34.03 -24.57
CA GLY A 27 -49.48 -34.31 -23.16
C GLY A 27 -50.71 -34.84 -22.42
N ALA A 28 -51.87 -34.26 -22.69
CA ALA A 28 -53.15 -34.69 -22.12
C ALA A 28 -53.54 -36.09 -22.61
N GLU A 29 -53.34 -36.39 -23.91
CA GLU A 29 -53.61 -37.73 -24.49
C GLU A 29 -52.69 -38.81 -23.90
N ARG A 30 -51.51 -38.44 -23.38
CA ARG A 30 -50.55 -39.35 -22.72
C ARG A 30 -50.77 -39.48 -21.21
N LEU A 31 -51.72 -38.75 -20.63
CA LEU A 31 -51.99 -38.76 -19.20
C LEU A 31 -52.87 -39.96 -18.82
N THR A 32 -52.25 -41.09 -18.46
CA THR A 32 -52.97 -42.22 -17.86
C THR A 32 -53.09 -42.04 -16.36
N PHE A 33 -54.29 -42.15 -15.80
CA PHE A 33 -54.54 -41.91 -14.39
C PHE A 33 -55.54 -42.88 -13.76
N THR A 34 -55.45 -43.05 -12.44
CA THR A 34 -56.55 -43.57 -11.62
C THR A 34 -56.78 -42.61 -10.45
N THR A 35 -58.05 -42.32 -10.14
CA THR A 35 -58.42 -41.41 -9.05
C THR A 35 -58.29 -42.07 -7.67
N TYR A 36 -58.21 -43.40 -7.62
CA TYR A 36 -58.00 -44.16 -6.39
C TYR A 36 -57.44 -45.57 -6.66
N THR A 37 -56.51 -46.02 -5.83
CA THR A 37 -56.14 -47.44 -5.68
C THR A 37 -55.51 -47.68 -4.31
N ARG A 38 -55.71 -48.88 -3.75
CA ARG A 38 -54.97 -49.33 -2.55
C ARG A 38 -53.60 -49.94 -2.88
N ARG A 39 -53.31 -50.18 -4.16
CA ARG A 39 -52.07 -50.82 -4.63
C ARG A 39 -51.38 -49.96 -5.69
N PRO A 40 -50.74 -48.85 -5.29
CA PRO A 40 -50.14 -47.92 -6.24
C PRO A 40 -48.96 -48.53 -7.01
N GLY A 41 -48.21 -49.46 -6.40
CA GLY A 41 -47.07 -50.14 -7.04
C GLY A 41 -47.43 -51.08 -8.20
N SER A 42 -48.69 -51.51 -8.31
CA SER A 42 -49.17 -52.37 -9.40
C SER A 42 -49.97 -51.61 -10.47
N SER A 43 -50.07 -50.28 -10.36
CA SER A 43 -50.84 -49.48 -11.31
C SER A 43 -50.04 -49.21 -12.59
N ALA A 44 -50.65 -49.46 -13.75
CA ALA A 44 -50.11 -49.05 -15.04
C ALA A 44 -50.29 -47.53 -15.32
N ALA A 45 -51.02 -46.83 -14.46
CA ALA A 45 -51.28 -45.41 -14.60
C ALA A 45 -50.04 -44.56 -14.23
N ARG A 46 -49.85 -43.46 -14.95
CA ARG A 46 -48.76 -42.49 -14.70
C ARG A 46 -49.03 -41.64 -13.47
N VAL A 47 -50.29 -41.29 -13.22
CA VAL A 47 -50.75 -40.57 -12.03
C VAL A 47 -51.72 -41.46 -11.24
N VAL A 48 -51.50 -41.59 -9.95
CA VAL A 48 -52.24 -42.52 -9.09
C VAL A 48 -52.74 -41.81 -7.85
N GLY A 49 -54.06 -41.75 -7.66
CA GLY A 49 -54.67 -41.28 -6.42
C GLY A 49 -54.63 -42.36 -5.34
N VAL A 50 -54.28 -41.97 -4.11
CA VAL A 50 -54.35 -42.83 -2.92
C VAL A 50 -54.90 -42.04 -1.75
N LEU A 51 -55.48 -42.73 -0.76
CA LEU A 51 -55.90 -42.11 0.50
C LEU A 51 -54.70 -41.97 1.46
N PRO A 52 -54.78 -41.10 2.50
CA PRO A 52 -53.67 -40.87 3.42
C PRO A 52 -53.15 -42.14 4.12
N GLU A 53 -54.04 -43.08 4.42
CA GLU A 53 -53.72 -44.40 4.99
C GLU A 53 -52.80 -45.27 4.11
N ASP A 54 -52.83 -45.08 2.80
CA ASP A 54 -52.06 -45.85 1.82
C ASP A 54 -50.76 -45.14 1.38
N ALA A 55 -50.50 -43.92 1.90
CA ALA A 55 -49.37 -43.09 1.48
C ALA A 55 -48.00 -43.71 1.83
N GLU A 56 -47.86 -44.31 3.01
CA GLU A 56 -46.61 -44.95 3.43
C GLU A 56 -46.28 -46.18 2.58
N ALA A 57 -47.30 -46.96 2.20
CA ALA A 57 -47.11 -48.09 1.29
C ALA A 57 -46.62 -47.62 -0.10
N ALA A 58 -47.09 -46.46 -0.57
CA ALA A 58 -46.61 -45.86 -1.81
C ALA A 58 -45.14 -45.38 -1.71
N ARG A 59 -44.74 -44.78 -0.58
CA ARG A 59 -43.35 -44.36 -0.35
C ARG A 59 -42.40 -45.55 -0.24
N ALA A 60 -42.81 -46.58 0.51
CA ALA A 60 -42.05 -47.82 0.64
C ALA A 60 -41.83 -48.53 -0.71
N ALA A 61 -42.74 -48.34 -1.67
CA ALA A 61 -42.60 -48.82 -3.04
C ALA A 61 -41.71 -47.95 -3.94
N GLY A 62 -41.05 -46.92 -3.41
CA GLY A 62 -40.15 -46.03 -4.16
C GLY A 62 -40.86 -45.08 -5.14
N LEU A 63 -42.15 -44.84 -4.97
CA LEU A 63 -42.93 -43.94 -5.84
C LEU A 63 -42.75 -42.47 -5.42
N ARG A 64 -42.93 -41.54 -6.37
CA ARG A 64 -42.93 -40.10 -6.10
C ARG A 64 -44.27 -39.69 -5.49
N VAL A 65 -44.33 -39.57 -4.17
CA VAL A 65 -45.56 -39.30 -3.42
C VAL A 65 -45.67 -37.80 -3.10
N HIS A 66 -46.75 -37.16 -3.56
CA HIS A 66 -47.14 -35.81 -3.20
C HIS A 66 -48.34 -35.86 -2.25
N VAL A 67 -48.14 -35.40 -1.02
CA VAL A 67 -49.22 -35.33 -0.03
C VAL A 67 -49.90 -33.98 -0.11
N CYS A 68 -51.11 -33.96 -0.66
CA CYS A 68 -51.92 -32.76 -0.85
C CYS A 68 -52.93 -32.57 0.30
N ALA A 69 -53.27 -33.65 1.02
CA ALA A 69 -54.17 -33.66 2.18
C ALA A 69 -53.60 -33.03 3.49
N GLY A 70 -52.30 -32.72 3.51
CA GLY A 70 -51.53 -32.31 4.68
C GLY A 70 -51.46 -30.79 4.90
N GLN A 71 -50.67 -30.38 5.88
CA GLN A 71 -50.35 -28.96 6.06
C GLN A 71 -49.59 -28.45 4.81
N PRO A 72 -49.91 -27.25 4.29
CA PRO A 72 -49.18 -26.71 3.14
C PRO A 72 -47.68 -26.71 3.47
N PRO A 73 -46.81 -27.08 2.51
CA PRO A 73 -45.37 -27.00 2.72
C PRO A 73 -45.01 -25.59 3.17
N SER A 74 -44.14 -25.49 4.17
CA SER A 74 -43.60 -24.22 4.66
C SER A 74 -43.09 -23.39 3.48
N ALA A 75 -43.30 -22.07 3.55
CA ALA A 75 -42.95 -21.10 2.51
C ALA A 75 -41.55 -21.40 1.93
N GLY A 76 -41.58 -21.96 0.72
CA GLY A 76 -40.52 -22.73 0.08
C GLY A 76 -41.18 -23.58 -1.02
N GLY A 77 -42.18 -22.99 -1.66
CA GLY A 77 -42.87 -23.61 -2.80
C GLY A 77 -41.85 -23.94 -3.87
N THR A 78 -42.12 -25.01 -4.62
CA THR A 78 -41.31 -25.49 -5.76
C THR A 78 -40.47 -24.38 -6.41
N ASP A 79 -39.15 -24.55 -6.50
CA ASP A 79 -38.18 -23.67 -7.20
C ASP A 79 -38.47 -23.52 -8.72
N ASP A 80 -39.66 -23.92 -9.16
CA ASP A 80 -40.15 -23.90 -10.51
C ASP A 80 -41.15 -22.74 -10.69
N ALA A 81 -40.66 -21.65 -11.29
CA ALA A 81 -41.42 -20.46 -11.61
C ALA A 81 -42.66 -20.75 -12.50
N TRP A 82 -42.62 -21.78 -13.35
CA TRP A 82 -43.79 -22.15 -14.15
C TRP A 82 -44.88 -22.74 -13.27
N ALA A 83 -44.53 -23.67 -12.38
CA ALA A 83 -45.47 -24.33 -11.49
C ALA A 83 -46.13 -23.34 -10.53
N ALA A 84 -45.35 -22.39 -10.01
CA ALA A 84 -45.85 -21.34 -9.14
C ALA A 84 -46.76 -20.34 -9.88
N THR A 85 -46.42 -19.95 -11.12
CA THR A 85 -47.31 -19.16 -11.99
C THR A 85 -48.61 -19.90 -12.28
N ALA A 86 -48.55 -21.18 -12.67
CA ALA A 86 -49.71 -22.00 -12.97
C ALA A 86 -50.66 -22.12 -11.77
N ALA A 87 -50.11 -22.31 -10.57
CA ALA A 87 -50.88 -22.34 -9.33
C ALA A 87 -51.63 -21.02 -9.09
N ARG A 88 -51.00 -19.87 -9.36
CA ARG A 88 -51.66 -18.56 -9.26
C ARG A 88 -52.76 -18.37 -10.31
N VAL A 89 -52.51 -18.75 -11.56
CA VAL A 89 -53.53 -18.72 -12.63
C VAL A 89 -54.77 -19.53 -12.27
N TRP A 90 -54.58 -20.75 -11.73
CA TRP A 90 -55.71 -21.56 -11.25
C TRP A 90 -56.46 -20.92 -10.08
N ARG A 91 -55.74 -20.32 -9.12
CA ARG A 91 -56.36 -19.61 -7.98
C ARG A 91 -57.16 -18.38 -8.43
N SER A 92 -56.69 -17.68 -9.46
CA SER A 92 -57.38 -16.54 -10.07
C SER A 92 -58.55 -16.94 -10.97
N ARG A 93 -58.78 -18.24 -11.20
CA ARG A 93 -59.86 -18.79 -12.03
C ARG A 93 -59.80 -18.36 -13.51
N SER A 94 -58.58 -18.23 -14.05
CA SER A 94 -58.34 -17.81 -15.43
C SER A 94 -57.63 -18.89 -16.28
N PRO A 95 -58.22 -20.09 -16.44
CA PRO A 95 -57.57 -21.20 -17.18
C PRO A 95 -57.34 -20.90 -18.66
N GLU A 96 -58.05 -19.95 -19.25
CA GLU A 96 -57.87 -19.48 -20.62
C GLU A 96 -56.45 -18.97 -20.90
N LEU A 97 -55.74 -18.46 -19.88
CA LEU A 97 -54.38 -17.95 -20.01
C LEU A 97 -53.37 -19.03 -20.39
N PHE A 98 -53.63 -20.31 -20.07
CA PHE A 98 -52.78 -21.42 -20.52
C PHE A 98 -52.84 -21.61 -22.03
N ARG A 99 -53.98 -21.31 -22.67
CA ARG A 99 -54.12 -21.37 -24.13
C ARG A 99 -53.40 -20.20 -24.78
N GLU A 100 -53.58 -19.00 -24.24
CA GLU A 100 -52.89 -17.80 -24.71
C GLU A 100 -51.36 -17.92 -24.60
N ALA A 101 -50.85 -18.48 -23.49
CA ALA A 101 -49.43 -18.72 -23.30
C ALA A 101 -48.83 -19.73 -24.31
N ARG A 102 -49.64 -20.65 -24.85
CA ARG A 102 -49.19 -21.60 -25.91
C ARG A 102 -49.11 -20.97 -27.29
N GLU A 103 -49.80 -19.86 -27.52
CA GLU A 103 -49.70 -19.11 -28.77
C GLU A 103 -48.39 -18.30 -28.83
N LEU A 104 -47.75 -18.09 -27.67
CA LEU A 104 -46.45 -17.44 -27.57
C LEU A 104 -45.30 -18.43 -27.84
N PRO A 105 -44.18 -17.96 -28.44
CA PRO A 105 -43.03 -18.81 -28.72
C PRO A 105 -42.33 -19.30 -27.45
N GLY A 106 -42.16 -20.61 -27.32
CA GLY A 106 -41.42 -21.23 -26.23
C GLY A 106 -41.62 -22.75 -26.16
N GLU A 107 -40.75 -23.42 -25.40
CA GLU A 107 -40.93 -24.84 -25.07
C GLU A 107 -42.17 -25.04 -24.19
N PRO A 108 -42.82 -26.22 -24.25
CA PRO A 108 -43.86 -26.58 -23.31
C PRO A 108 -43.37 -26.41 -21.86
N PHE A 109 -44.18 -25.76 -21.03
CA PHE A 109 -43.88 -25.48 -19.62
C PHE A 109 -42.73 -24.49 -19.36
N ALA A 110 -42.32 -23.70 -20.37
CA ALA A 110 -41.45 -22.55 -20.12
C ALA A 110 -42.16 -21.52 -19.23
N ALA A 111 -41.51 -21.06 -18.16
CA ALA A 111 -42.09 -20.12 -17.19
C ALA A 111 -42.46 -18.76 -17.81
N GLY A 112 -41.61 -18.26 -18.72
CA GLY A 112 -41.74 -16.94 -19.33
C GLY A 112 -43.10 -16.64 -20.01
N PRO A 113 -43.53 -17.42 -21.02
CA PRO A 113 -44.81 -17.20 -21.69
C PRO A 113 -46.00 -17.12 -20.73
N LEU A 114 -46.11 -18.07 -19.81
CA LEU A 114 -47.21 -18.12 -18.86
C LEU A 114 -47.16 -16.95 -17.87
N ALA A 115 -45.96 -16.60 -17.40
CA ALA A 115 -45.78 -15.47 -16.49
C ALA A 115 -46.11 -14.13 -17.15
N VAL A 116 -45.73 -13.92 -18.42
CA VAL A 116 -46.13 -12.73 -19.19
C VAL A 116 -47.64 -12.66 -19.34
N THR A 117 -48.29 -13.75 -19.76
CA THR A 117 -49.76 -13.76 -19.92
C THR A 117 -50.48 -13.51 -18.59
N ALA A 118 -49.97 -14.07 -17.48
CA ALA A 118 -50.52 -13.85 -16.15
C ALA A 118 -50.36 -12.39 -15.68
N LEU A 119 -49.19 -11.77 -15.88
CA LEU A 119 -48.96 -10.37 -15.54
C LEU A 119 -49.83 -9.42 -16.36
N CYS A 120 -49.94 -9.64 -17.67
CA CYS A 120 -50.81 -8.84 -18.54
C CYS A 120 -52.31 -8.96 -18.17
N ALA A 121 -52.70 -10.06 -17.53
CA ALA A 121 -54.04 -10.27 -16.99
C ALA A 121 -54.23 -9.71 -15.56
N GLY A 122 -53.21 -9.07 -14.97
CA GLY A 122 -53.27 -8.48 -13.64
C GLY A 122 -53.11 -9.49 -12.49
N ILE A 123 -52.57 -10.68 -12.74
CA ILE A 123 -52.28 -11.67 -11.69
C ILE A 123 -50.95 -11.33 -11.04
N ALA A 124 -50.96 -11.01 -9.74
CA ALA A 124 -49.76 -10.73 -8.97
C ALA A 124 -48.84 -11.96 -8.91
N LEU A 125 -47.58 -11.79 -9.33
CA LEU A 125 -46.55 -12.82 -9.31
C LEU A 125 -45.42 -12.47 -8.32
N GLY A 126 -44.63 -13.46 -7.93
CA GLY A 126 -43.45 -13.33 -7.07
C GLY A 126 -42.18 -13.05 -7.89
N PRO A 127 -41.03 -12.91 -7.22
CA PRO A 127 -39.80 -12.42 -7.84
C PRO A 127 -39.31 -13.33 -8.98
N ASP A 128 -39.28 -14.65 -8.78
CA ASP A 128 -38.78 -15.60 -9.79
C ASP A 128 -39.65 -15.62 -11.06
N GLU A 129 -40.96 -15.48 -10.90
CA GLU A 129 -41.88 -15.49 -12.05
C GLU A 129 -41.87 -14.14 -12.79
N ARG A 130 -41.70 -13.02 -12.06
CA ARG A 130 -41.46 -11.70 -12.67
C ARG A 130 -40.14 -11.67 -13.44
N ALA A 131 -39.07 -12.22 -12.88
CA ALA A 131 -37.78 -12.36 -13.54
C ALA A 131 -37.89 -13.23 -14.80
N ALA A 132 -38.61 -14.35 -14.73
CA ALA A 132 -38.87 -15.22 -15.89
C ALA A 132 -39.67 -14.52 -17.00
N ALA A 133 -40.68 -13.72 -16.65
CA ALA A 133 -41.45 -12.94 -17.60
C ALA A 133 -40.59 -11.89 -18.30
N ALA A 134 -39.82 -11.10 -17.53
CA ALA A 134 -38.95 -10.07 -18.06
C ALA A 134 -37.83 -10.66 -18.94
N GLY A 135 -37.19 -11.75 -18.49
CA GLY A 135 -36.14 -12.43 -19.24
C GLY A 135 -36.63 -12.99 -20.57
N TRP A 136 -37.79 -13.67 -20.58
CA TRP A 136 -38.35 -14.21 -21.83
C TRP A 136 -38.72 -13.11 -22.83
N ALA A 137 -39.28 -11.99 -22.36
CA ALA A 137 -39.63 -10.86 -23.20
C ALA A 137 -38.38 -10.14 -23.75
N ALA A 138 -37.31 -10.06 -22.95
CA ALA A 138 -36.03 -9.51 -23.38
C ALA A 138 -35.41 -10.32 -24.53
N ASP A 139 -35.44 -11.65 -24.44
CA ASP A 139 -34.93 -12.55 -25.48
C ASP A 139 -35.76 -12.51 -26.77
N ARG A 140 -37.03 -12.07 -26.68
CA ARG A 140 -38.01 -12.13 -27.78
C ARG A 140 -38.79 -10.81 -27.89
N PRO A 141 -38.11 -9.71 -28.24
CA PRO A 141 -38.69 -8.36 -28.24
C PRO A 141 -39.85 -8.18 -29.23
N TYR A 142 -39.98 -9.06 -30.22
CA TYR A 142 -41.06 -9.04 -31.23
C TYR A 142 -42.21 -10.02 -30.95
N ALA A 143 -42.14 -10.80 -29.86
CA ALA A 143 -43.17 -11.78 -29.53
C ALA A 143 -44.44 -11.14 -28.93
N LEU A 144 -44.37 -9.89 -28.48
CA LEU A 144 -45.48 -9.15 -27.89
C LEU A 144 -45.83 -7.94 -28.76
N ASP A 145 -47.13 -7.65 -28.87
CA ASP A 145 -47.60 -6.40 -29.45
C ASP A 145 -47.42 -5.23 -28.49
N ALA A 146 -47.56 -4.00 -28.99
CA ALA A 146 -47.35 -2.79 -28.19
C ALA A 146 -48.25 -2.72 -26.94
N LYS A 147 -49.47 -3.28 -27.00
CA LYS A 147 -50.40 -3.29 -25.88
C LYS A 147 -49.92 -4.23 -24.79
N ARG A 148 -49.57 -5.48 -25.14
CA ARG A 148 -49.05 -6.48 -24.21
C ARG A 148 -47.71 -6.07 -23.61
N THR A 149 -46.84 -5.43 -24.39
CA THR A 149 -45.59 -4.85 -23.87
C THR A 149 -45.87 -3.77 -22.82
N GLY A 150 -46.80 -2.84 -23.09
CA GLY A 150 -47.19 -1.82 -22.11
C GLY A 150 -47.74 -2.43 -20.81
N GLN A 151 -48.64 -3.42 -20.92
CA GLN A 151 -49.22 -4.12 -19.76
C GLN A 151 -48.17 -4.88 -18.94
N LEU A 152 -47.20 -5.53 -19.61
CA LEU A 152 -46.12 -6.23 -18.94
C LEU A 152 -45.24 -5.24 -18.17
N VAL A 153 -44.85 -4.12 -18.79
CA VAL A 153 -44.05 -3.10 -18.12
C VAL A 153 -44.79 -2.54 -16.91
N GLU A 154 -46.04 -2.15 -17.06
CA GLU A 154 -46.87 -1.63 -15.97
C GLU A 154 -46.95 -2.61 -14.79
N ALA A 155 -47.15 -3.90 -15.07
CA ALA A 155 -47.19 -4.93 -14.04
C ALA A 155 -45.84 -5.13 -13.34
N LEU A 156 -44.73 -5.10 -14.08
CA LEU A 156 -43.37 -5.23 -13.53
C LEU A 156 -42.96 -4.01 -12.71
N THR A 157 -43.45 -2.81 -13.04
CA THR A 157 -43.08 -1.54 -12.39
C THR A 157 -44.14 -1.04 -11.40
N SER A 158 -45.08 -1.90 -11.01
CA SER A 158 -46.19 -1.52 -10.14
C SER A 158 -45.71 -1.00 -8.76
N PRO A 159 -46.25 0.13 -8.27
CA PRO A 159 -45.93 0.65 -6.95
C PRO A 159 -46.59 -0.24 -5.87
N GLY A 160 -45.78 -0.92 -5.05
CA GLY A 160 -46.24 -1.86 -4.02
C GLY A 160 -45.55 -3.22 -4.01
N ILE A 161 -44.58 -3.42 -4.91
CA ILE A 161 -43.69 -4.59 -4.91
C ILE A 161 -42.45 -4.25 -4.07
N ASP A 162 -42.42 -4.70 -2.82
CA ASP A 162 -41.33 -4.47 -1.88
C ASP A 162 -40.33 -5.65 -1.78
N ASP A 163 -40.65 -6.80 -2.41
CA ASP A 163 -39.88 -8.05 -2.34
C ASP A 163 -38.96 -8.29 -3.54
N ARG A 164 -38.51 -7.21 -4.20
CA ARG A 164 -37.68 -7.31 -5.41
C ARG A 164 -36.31 -7.90 -5.13
N THR A 165 -35.80 -8.67 -6.09
CA THR A 165 -34.51 -9.37 -5.98
C THR A 165 -33.56 -8.97 -7.11
N GLY A 166 -32.25 -9.17 -6.93
CA GLY A 166 -31.24 -8.88 -7.96
C GLY A 166 -31.53 -9.52 -9.33
N PRO A 167 -31.86 -10.82 -9.41
CA PRO A 167 -32.21 -11.46 -10.68
C PRO A 167 -33.41 -10.81 -11.40
N GLU A 168 -34.38 -10.27 -10.64
CA GLU A 168 -35.51 -9.53 -11.20
C GLU A 168 -35.04 -8.22 -11.85
N PHE A 169 -34.16 -7.48 -11.18
CA PHE A 169 -33.58 -6.26 -11.73
C PHE A 169 -32.70 -6.51 -12.95
N ASP A 170 -31.89 -7.57 -12.95
CA ASP A 170 -31.06 -7.96 -14.10
C ASP A 170 -31.94 -8.30 -15.32
N ALA A 171 -33.03 -9.04 -15.10
CA ALA A 171 -33.99 -9.37 -16.15
C ALA A 171 -34.72 -8.12 -16.66
N ALA A 172 -35.08 -7.19 -15.77
CA ALA A 172 -35.68 -5.91 -16.14
C ALA A 172 -34.71 -5.00 -16.91
N GLY A 173 -33.42 -5.00 -16.57
CA GLY A 173 -32.37 -4.30 -17.31
C GLY A 173 -32.24 -4.82 -18.74
N ARG A 174 -32.17 -6.15 -18.91
CA ARG A 174 -32.17 -6.77 -20.25
C ARG A 174 -33.44 -6.45 -21.04
N LEU A 175 -34.61 -6.49 -20.39
CA LEU A 175 -35.87 -6.11 -21.03
C LEU A 175 -35.84 -4.64 -21.46
N PHE A 176 -35.40 -3.73 -20.59
CA PHE A 176 -35.26 -2.32 -20.94
C PHE A 176 -34.37 -2.12 -22.17
N GLY A 177 -33.16 -2.71 -22.19
CA GLY A 177 -32.26 -2.64 -23.33
C GLY A 177 -32.85 -3.26 -24.62
N ALA A 178 -33.68 -4.30 -24.51
CA ALA A 178 -34.38 -4.87 -25.63
C ALA A 178 -35.53 -3.99 -26.15
N LEU A 179 -36.14 -3.15 -25.32
CA LEU A 179 -37.22 -2.24 -25.72
C LEU A 179 -36.71 -0.85 -26.14
N GLU A 180 -35.52 -0.47 -25.70
CA GLU A 180 -34.89 0.81 -26.02
C GLU A 180 -34.74 1.00 -27.53
N GLY A 181 -35.20 2.15 -28.05
CA GLY A 181 -35.24 2.44 -29.49
C GLY A 181 -36.30 1.68 -30.29
N ARG A 182 -37.03 0.74 -29.67
CA ARG A 182 -38.11 -0.05 -30.30
C ARG A 182 -39.50 0.38 -29.82
N CYS A 183 -39.62 0.78 -28.57
CA CYS A 183 -40.85 1.27 -27.97
C CYS A 183 -40.80 2.79 -27.70
N PRO A 184 -41.95 3.48 -27.67
CA PRO A 184 -42.01 4.89 -27.26
C PRO A 184 -41.54 5.07 -25.81
N ALA A 185 -40.90 6.21 -25.52
CA ALA A 185 -40.38 6.53 -24.19
C ALA A 185 -41.39 6.34 -23.04
N PRO A 186 -42.69 6.70 -23.16
CA PRO A 186 -43.66 6.49 -22.08
C PRO A 186 -43.86 5.02 -21.68
N VAL A 187 -43.58 4.07 -22.57
CA VAL A 187 -43.67 2.64 -22.28
C VAL A 187 -42.44 2.16 -21.50
N THR A 188 -41.26 2.69 -21.80
CA THR A 188 -39.99 2.25 -21.19
C THR A 188 -39.58 3.06 -19.95
N ALA A 189 -40.12 4.27 -19.78
CA ALA A 189 -39.79 5.18 -18.68
C ALA A 189 -40.02 4.56 -17.28
N PRO A 190 -41.10 3.79 -17.02
CA PRO A 190 -41.28 3.13 -15.72
C PRO A 190 -40.17 2.12 -15.39
N LEU A 191 -39.67 1.37 -16.39
CA LEU A 191 -38.54 0.44 -16.19
C LEU A 191 -37.26 1.21 -15.89
N ALA A 192 -36.98 2.28 -16.65
CA ALA A 192 -35.81 3.12 -16.41
C ALA A 192 -35.83 3.75 -15.00
N ALA A 193 -36.99 4.26 -14.58
CA ALA A 193 -37.20 4.83 -13.25
C ALA A 193 -36.96 3.80 -12.13
N MET A 194 -37.43 2.57 -12.32
CA MET A 194 -37.26 1.47 -11.38
C MET A 194 -35.77 1.08 -11.23
N LEU A 195 -35.06 0.88 -12.35
CA LEU A 195 -33.64 0.50 -12.36
C LEU A 195 -32.76 1.58 -11.72
N VAL A 196 -33.02 2.85 -12.02
CA VAL A 196 -32.24 3.96 -11.42
C VAL A 196 -32.59 4.17 -9.95
N THR A 197 -33.84 3.97 -9.53
CA THR A 197 -34.20 4.05 -8.11
C THR A 197 -33.47 2.98 -7.30
N GLU A 198 -33.37 1.76 -7.82
CA GLU A 198 -32.58 0.70 -7.19
C GLU A 198 -31.08 1.03 -7.18
N ALA A 199 -30.55 1.56 -8.28
CA ALA A 199 -29.18 2.03 -8.34
C ALA A 199 -28.89 3.18 -7.35
N VAL A 200 -29.87 4.01 -7.00
CA VAL A 200 -29.74 5.03 -5.94
C VAL A 200 -29.89 4.44 -4.54
N ARG A 201 -30.57 3.30 -4.34
CA ARG A 201 -30.74 2.71 -3.01
C ARG A 201 -29.67 1.67 -2.65
N GLY A 202 -28.93 1.17 -3.65
CA GLY A 202 -27.76 0.33 -3.44
C GLY A 202 -28.06 -1.13 -3.12
N GLY A 203 -29.27 -1.62 -3.41
CA GLY A 203 -29.61 -3.03 -3.18
C GLY A 203 -28.95 -4.01 -4.17
N ASN A 204 -28.52 -3.54 -5.34
CA ASN A 204 -27.79 -4.33 -6.35
C ASN A 204 -26.61 -3.56 -6.95
N GLY A 205 -25.38 -4.03 -6.69
CA GLY A 205 -24.14 -3.36 -7.11
C GLY A 205 -23.75 -3.54 -8.58
N SER A 206 -24.48 -4.34 -9.37
CA SER A 206 -24.15 -4.71 -10.76
C SER A 206 -25.25 -4.36 -11.77
N LEU A 207 -25.99 -3.29 -11.51
CA LEU A 207 -27.03 -2.81 -12.42
C LEU A 207 -26.42 -2.11 -13.64
N GLU A 208 -26.69 -2.64 -14.84
CA GLU A 208 -26.51 -1.87 -16.07
C GLU A 208 -27.48 -0.67 -16.05
N LEU A 209 -26.92 0.53 -16.09
CA LEU A 209 -27.71 1.77 -16.07
C LEU A 209 -28.34 2.04 -17.45
N PRO A 210 -29.60 2.50 -17.51
CA PRO A 210 -30.21 2.97 -18.75
C PRO A 210 -29.40 4.11 -19.40
N ARG A 211 -29.51 4.29 -20.72
CA ARG A 211 -28.86 5.42 -21.40
C ARG A 211 -29.58 6.73 -21.06
N ARG A 212 -28.85 7.85 -21.22
CA ARG A 212 -29.36 9.20 -20.94
C ARG A 212 -30.65 9.54 -21.69
N ASP A 213 -30.79 9.05 -22.92
CA ASP A 213 -31.97 9.31 -23.75
C ASP A 213 -33.27 8.79 -23.11
N ALA A 214 -33.18 7.81 -22.22
CA ALA A 214 -34.32 7.26 -21.48
C ALA A 214 -34.95 8.27 -20.49
N PHE A 215 -34.22 9.32 -20.11
CA PHE A 215 -34.66 10.34 -19.16
C PHE A 215 -34.96 11.69 -19.83
N VAL A 216 -34.97 11.73 -21.16
CA VAL A 216 -35.34 12.94 -21.90
C VAL A 216 -36.86 13.09 -21.91
N GLY A 217 -37.37 14.08 -21.19
CA GLY A 217 -38.80 14.39 -21.14
C GLY A 217 -39.35 14.58 -19.72
N PRO A 218 -40.67 14.79 -19.57
CA PRO A 218 -41.29 15.08 -18.27
C PRO A 218 -41.18 13.91 -17.29
N GLU A 219 -41.21 12.67 -17.78
CA GLU A 219 -41.09 11.45 -16.97
C GLU A 219 -39.69 11.34 -16.34
N GLY A 220 -38.63 11.62 -17.11
CA GLY A 220 -37.27 11.65 -16.60
C GLY A 220 -37.01 12.80 -15.63
N ALA A 221 -37.58 13.98 -15.87
CA ALA A 221 -37.50 15.11 -14.96
C ALA A 221 -38.13 14.82 -13.59
N ALA A 222 -39.28 14.12 -13.56
CA ALA A 222 -39.92 13.72 -12.31
C ALA A 222 -39.08 12.69 -11.53
N VAL A 223 -38.38 11.79 -12.22
CA VAL A 223 -37.43 10.84 -11.58
C VAL A 223 -36.24 11.60 -11.00
N ALA A 224 -35.68 12.54 -11.75
CA ALA A 224 -34.56 13.38 -11.30
C ALA A 224 -34.94 14.21 -10.06
N GLU A 225 -36.09 14.89 -10.09
CA GLU A 225 -36.58 15.71 -8.96
C GLU A 225 -36.74 14.88 -7.68
N ARG A 226 -37.27 13.66 -7.80
CA ARG A 226 -37.47 12.75 -6.67
C ARG A 226 -36.15 12.22 -6.10
N LEU A 227 -35.20 11.83 -6.95
CA LEU A 227 -33.98 11.15 -6.53
C LEU A 227 -32.81 12.09 -6.24
N ALA A 228 -32.83 13.33 -6.75
CA ALA A 228 -31.73 14.29 -6.55
C ALA A 228 -31.39 14.51 -5.06
N PRO A 229 -32.35 14.71 -4.13
CA PRO A 229 -32.03 14.87 -2.71
C PRO A 229 -31.39 13.63 -2.09
N GLU A 230 -31.84 12.41 -2.46
CA GLU A 230 -31.28 11.14 -1.99
C GLU A 230 -29.82 11.00 -2.48
N ILE A 231 -29.56 11.25 -3.77
CA ILE A 231 -28.23 11.18 -4.38
C ILE A 231 -27.27 12.17 -3.72
N LEU A 232 -27.67 13.43 -3.59
CA LEU A 232 -26.82 14.48 -3.03
C LEU A 232 -26.54 14.23 -1.55
N THR A 233 -27.54 13.81 -0.79
CA THR A 233 -27.37 13.48 0.64
C THR A 233 -26.43 12.30 0.80
N GLU A 234 -26.58 11.25 0.00
CA GLU A 234 -25.69 10.10 0.07
C GLU A 234 -24.27 10.49 -0.36
N LEU A 235 -24.09 11.20 -1.48
CA LEU A 235 -22.79 11.68 -1.91
C LEU A 235 -22.11 12.55 -0.83
N SER A 236 -22.84 13.43 -0.16
CA SER A 236 -22.31 14.30 0.91
C SER A 236 -22.13 13.60 2.27
N ASP A 237 -22.75 12.44 2.52
CA ASP A 237 -22.64 11.76 3.81
C ASP A 237 -21.21 11.31 4.10
N ALA A 238 -20.61 11.90 5.14
CA ALA A 238 -19.25 11.65 5.61
C ALA A 238 -19.16 10.58 6.70
N ALA A 239 -20.29 10.12 7.26
CA ALA A 239 -20.30 9.20 8.40
C ALA A 239 -20.05 7.74 8.02
N GLY A 240 -20.26 7.37 6.76
CA GLY A 240 -20.00 6.02 6.24
C GLY A 240 -18.75 5.95 5.36
N THR A 241 -17.86 4.99 5.63
CA THR A 241 -16.85 4.55 4.64
C THR A 241 -17.56 3.84 3.49
N ARG A 242 -17.93 4.61 2.46
CA ARG A 242 -18.55 4.13 1.23
C ARG A 242 -17.50 3.47 0.33
N SER A 243 -17.85 2.36 -0.31
CA SER A 243 -16.96 1.74 -1.30
C SER A 243 -16.78 2.63 -2.53
N VAL A 244 -15.64 2.50 -3.21
CA VAL A 244 -15.36 3.18 -4.48
C VAL A 244 -16.45 2.89 -5.50
N ALA A 245 -16.83 1.62 -5.66
CA ALA A 245 -17.85 1.19 -6.60
C ALA A 245 -19.19 1.93 -6.39
N ARG A 246 -19.57 2.13 -5.13
CA ARG A 246 -20.80 2.83 -4.77
C ARG A 246 -20.74 4.32 -5.10
N THR A 247 -19.61 4.98 -4.80
CA THR A 247 -19.42 6.40 -5.15
C THR A 247 -19.43 6.61 -6.66
N VAL A 248 -18.75 5.75 -7.42
CA VAL A 248 -18.74 5.78 -8.89
C VAL A 248 -20.16 5.60 -9.45
N GLN A 249 -20.93 4.65 -8.91
CA GLN A 249 -22.32 4.42 -9.32
C GLN A 249 -23.18 5.68 -9.12
N LEU A 250 -23.10 6.32 -7.95
CA LEU A 250 -23.87 7.53 -7.65
C LEU A 250 -23.50 8.71 -8.56
N LEU A 251 -22.21 8.91 -8.87
CA LEU A 251 -21.77 9.95 -9.81
C LEU A 251 -22.26 9.69 -11.23
N ARG A 252 -22.30 8.43 -11.67
CA ARG A 252 -22.89 8.05 -12.98
C ARG A 252 -24.38 8.31 -13.01
N VAL A 253 -25.11 7.97 -11.95
CA VAL A 253 -26.55 8.22 -11.83
C VAL A 253 -26.86 9.72 -11.77
N ALA A 254 -26.09 10.50 -11.01
CA ALA A 254 -26.25 11.96 -10.94
C ALA A 254 -26.14 12.58 -12.34
N ARG A 255 -25.14 12.17 -13.12
CA ARG A 255 -24.97 12.62 -14.51
C ARG A 255 -26.10 12.16 -15.43
N LEU A 256 -26.54 10.92 -15.28
CA LEU A 256 -27.64 10.34 -16.06
C LEU A 256 -28.93 11.16 -15.90
N LEU A 257 -29.24 11.55 -14.66
CA LEU A 257 -30.41 12.34 -14.30
C LEU A 257 -30.21 13.85 -14.45
N GLY A 258 -29.00 14.32 -14.78
CA GLY A 258 -28.70 15.74 -14.88
C GLY A 258 -28.74 16.49 -13.54
N VAL A 259 -28.48 15.79 -12.44
CA VAL A 259 -28.39 16.39 -11.10
C VAL A 259 -27.12 17.22 -11.00
N ASP A 260 -27.25 18.48 -10.63
CA ASP A 260 -26.11 19.35 -10.39
C ASP A 260 -25.47 18.99 -9.05
N GLY A 261 -24.27 18.41 -9.11
CA GLY A 261 -23.45 18.06 -7.95
C GLY A 261 -22.17 18.88 -7.85
N THR A 262 -22.07 20.00 -8.56
CA THR A 262 -20.83 20.80 -8.62
C THR A 262 -20.35 21.26 -7.24
N ASP A 263 -21.26 21.64 -6.35
CA ASP A 263 -20.93 22.05 -4.98
C ASP A 263 -20.41 20.90 -4.10
N ALA A 264 -20.92 19.67 -4.30
CA ALA A 264 -20.52 18.50 -3.52
C ALA A 264 -19.26 17.80 -4.08
N LEU A 265 -18.92 18.05 -5.34
CA LEU A 265 -17.86 17.35 -6.05
C LEU A 265 -16.48 17.42 -5.35
N PRO A 266 -16.00 18.57 -4.84
CA PRO A 266 -14.72 18.64 -4.16
C PRO A 266 -14.61 17.68 -2.96
N GLU A 267 -15.62 17.69 -2.08
CA GLU A 267 -15.65 16.82 -0.89
C GLU A 267 -15.82 15.33 -1.23
N VAL A 268 -16.58 15.02 -2.28
CA VAL A 268 -16.71 13.65 -2.78
C VAL A 268 -15.36 13.14 -3.30
N VAL A 269 -14.66 13.96 -4.08
CA VAL A 269 -13.39 13.60 -4.69
C VAL A 269 -12.26 13.49 -3.66
N ASP A 270 -12.20 14.41 -2.68
CA ASP A 270 -11.20 14.36 -1.61
C ASP A 270 -11.34 13.09 -0.74
N ARG A 271 -12.54 12.49 -0.70
CA ARG A 271 -12.77 11.18 -0.06
C ARG A 271 -12.55 10.00 -1.01
N LEU A 272 -12.94 10.15 -2.28
CA LEU A 272 -12.79 9.09 -3.29
C LEU A 272 -11.31 8.80 -3.59
N ALA A 273 -10.47 9.83 -3.69
CA ALA A 273 -9.06 9.68 -4.03
C ALA A 273 -8.27 8.78 -3.04
N PRO A 274 -8.32 8.97 -1.71
CA PRO A 274 -7.68 8.04 -0.77
C PRO A 274 -8.38 6.67 -0.72
N ALA A 275 -9.70 6.60 -0.90
CA ALA A 275 -10.43 5.32 -0.96
C ALA A 275 -10.00 4.46 -2.16
N LEU A 276 -9.73 5.08 -3.32
CA LEU A 276 -9.18 4.41 -4.49
C LEU A 276 -7.83 3.74 -4.18
N LEU A 277 -6.93 4.46 -3.52
CA LEU A 277 -5.62 3.93 -3.15
C LEU A 277 -5.74 2.80 -2.11
N ALA A 278 -6.65 2.93 -1.15
CA ALA A 278 -6.88 1.93 -0.11
C ALA A 278 -7.49 0.63 -0.66
N GLU A 279 -8.55 0.71 -1.48
CA GLU A 279 -9.17 -0.47 -2.09
C GLU A 279 -8.23 -1.12 -3.13
N ALA A 280 -7.47 -0.32 -3.88
CA ALA A 280 -6.46 -0.83 -4.80
C ALA A 280 -5.21 -1.39 -4.09
N ALA A 281 -5.03 -1.18 -2.78
CA ALA A 281 -3.95 -1.83 -2.03
C ALA A 281 -4.26 -3.30 -1.66
N GLY A 282 -5.49 -3.77 -1.89
CA GLY A 282 -5.89 -5.16 -1.65
C GLY A 282 -5.02 -6.18 -2.40
N GLU A 283 -4.81 -7.35 -1.76
CA GLU A 283 -3.90 -8.41 -2.22
C GLU A 283 -4.23 -8.89 -3.64
N GLY A 284 -3.30 -8.70 -4.57
CA GLY A 284 -3.37 -9.22 -5.93
C GLY A 284 -2.85 -8.23 -6.98
N THR A 285 -2.24 -8.76 -8.05
CA THR A 285 -1.77 -7.96 -9.20
C THR A 285 -2.89 -7.68 -10.22
N ALA A 286 -4.12 -8.12 -9.95
CA ALA A 286 -5.26 -7.96 -10.85
C ALA A 286 -5.76 -6.52 -10.87
N THR A 287 -6.37 -6.09 -11.97
CA THR A 287 -7.06 -4.80 -12.03
C THR A 287 -8.22 -4.78 -11.02
N PRO A 288 -8.40 -3.72 -10.20
CA PRO A 288 -9.51 -3.65 -9.25
C PRO A 288 -10.89 -3.72 -9.94
N ASP A 289 -11.87 -4.38 -9.32
CA ASP A 289 -13.20 -4.59 -9.90
C ASP A 289 -13.94 -3.28 -10.25
N PHE A 290 -13.66 -2.19 -9.53
CA PHE A 290 -14.25 -0.88 -9.80
C PHE A 290 -13.63 -0.17 -11.01
N ALA A 291 -12.48 -0.61 -11.51
CA ALA A 291 -11.69 0.14 -12.49
C ALA A 291 -12.42 0.37 -13.83
N PRO A 292 -13.14 -0.61 -14.43
CA PRO A 292 -13.87 -0.36 -15.67
C PRO A 292 -14.92 0.75 -15.52
N ALA A 293 -15.72 0.71 -14.45
CA ALA A 293 -16.75 1.72 -14.19
C ALA A 293 -16.15 3.09 -13.88
N LEU A 294 -14.99 3.14 -13.22
CA LEU A 294 -14.24 4.38 -12.99
C LEU A 294 -13.74 4.98 -14.31
N LEU A 295 -13.15 4.18 -15.19
CA LEU A 295 -12.64 4.67 -16.47
C LEU A 295 -13.76 5.19 -17.38
N GLU A 296 -14.89 4.50 -17.44
CA GLU A 296 -16.10 4.99 -18.12
C GLU A 296 -16.56 6.34 -17.55
N LEU A 297 -16.64 6.46 -16.21
CA LEU A 297 -16.99 7.72 -15.54
C LEU A 297 -16.05 8.87 -15.92
N LEU A 298 -14.73 8.63 -15.96
CA LEU A 298 -13.73 9.66 -16.27
C LEU A 298 -13.71 10.04 -17.76
N ASP A 299 -14.14 9.14 -18.64
CA ASP A 299 -14.31 9.45 -20.06
C ASP A 299 -15.56 10.32 -20.29
N GLU A 300 -16.66 9.99 -19.63
CA GLU A 300 -17.95 10.67 -19.78
C GLU A 300 -18.06 12.02 -19.04
N GLN A 301 -17.33 12.19 -17.92
CA GLN A 301 -17.48 13.33 -17.01
C GLN A 301 -16.17 14.11 -16.82
N PHE A 302 -15.98 15.13 -17.66
CA PHE A 302 -14.79 16.00 -17.64
C PHE A 302 -14.49 16.64 -16.27
N GLU A 303 -15.52 17.14 -15.56
CA GLU A 303 -15.35 17.79 -14.26
C GLU A 303 -14.89 16.82 -13.19
N VAL A 304 -15.49 15.62 -13.13
CA VAL A 304 -15.08 14.55 -12.20
C VAL A 304 -13.64 14.12 -12.49
N ARG A 305 -13.27 13.96 -13.76
CA ARG A 305 -11.90 13.64 -14.15
C ARG A 305 -10.91 14.71 -13.69
N THR A 306 -11.19 15.97 -13.98
CA THR A 306 -10.32 17.10 -13.63
C THR A 306 -10.14 17.22 -12.13
N ALA A 307 -11.23 17.09 -11.36
CA ALA A 307 -11.20 17.12 -9.90
C ALA A 307 -10.44 15.93 -9.32
N LEU A 308 -10.73 14.70 -9.78
CA LEU A 308 -10.11 13.48 -9.27
C LEU A 308 -8.60 13.44 -9.53
N LEU A 309 -8.18 13.79 -10.74
CA LEU A 309 -6.76 13.89 -11.06
C LEU A 309 -6.08 14.96 -10.19
N GLY A 310 -6.73 16.11 -9.97
CA GLY A 310 -6.20 17.13 -9.07
C GLY A 310 -6.06 16.64 -7.62
N ALA A 311 -7.02 15.86 -7.11
CA ALA A 311 -6.95 15.32 -5.76
C ALA A 311 -5.89 14.23 -5.60
N LEU A 312 -5.76 13.32 -6.57
CA LEU A 312 -4.69 12.32 -6.57
C LEU A 312 -3.30 12.99 -6.68
N ASP A 313 -3.16 14.06 -7.46
CA ASP A 313 -1.92 14.85 -7.55
C ASP A 313 -1.56 15.54 -6.23
N ARG A 314 -2.55 16.01 -5.46
CA ARG A 314 -2.33 16.54 -4.09
C ARG A 314 -1.89 15.47 -3.09
N ILE A 315 -2.32 14.22 -3.26
CA ILE A 315 -1.98 13.10 -2.37
C ILE A 315 -0.58 12.54 -2.70
N ALA A 316 -0.19 12.54 -3.97
CA ALA A 316 1.04 11.92 -4.44
C ALA A 316 2.34 12.35 -3.71
N PRO A 317 2.54 13.62 -3.29
CA PRO A 317 3.71 13.97 -2.46
C PRO A 317 3.74 13.30 -1.09
N GLN A 318 2.58 12.93 -0.54
CA GLN A 318 2.48 12.31 0.79
C GLN A 318 2.75 10.81 0.73
N ASP A 319 2.23 10.12 -0.30
CA ASP A 319 2.42 8.69 -0.53
C ASP A 319 2.62 8.39 -2.03
N PRO A 320 3.81 8.69 -2.57
CA PRO A 320 4.08 8.52 -3.99
C PRO A 320 4.08 7.04 -4.42
N GLY A 321 4.51 6.13 -3.54
CA GLY A 321 4.56 4.70 -3.81
C GLY A 321 3.16 4.10 -3.99
N ALA A 322 2.19 4.47 -3.14
CA ALA A 322 0.80 4.02 -3.31
C ALA A 322 0.18 4.51 -4.62
N VAL A 323 0.43 5.76 -5.00
CA VAL A 323 -0.08 6.32 -6.25
C VAL A 323 0.56 5.65 -7.46
N ALA A 324 1.88 5.43 -7.46
CA ALA A 324 2.56 4.73 -8.55
C ALA A 324 2.01 3.30 -8.74
N ARG A 325 1.88 2.52 -7.67
CA ARG A 325 1.28 1.17 -7.70
C ARG A 325 -0.16 1.16 -8.20
N PHE A 326 -0.95 2.17 -7.85
CA PHE A 326 -2.30 2.32 -8.36
C PHE A 326 -2.31 2.58 -9.88
N LEU A 327 -1.45 3.47 -10.37
CA LEU A 327 -1.35 3.82 -11.79
C LEU A 327 -0.81 2.66 -12.66
N GLU A 328 -0.02 1.75 -12.10
CA GLU A 328 0.38 0.51 -12.78
C GLU A 328 -0.82 -0.41 -13.06
N ARG A 329 -1.84 -0.39 -12.19
CA ARG A 329 -3.04 -1.25 -12.29
C ARG A 329 -4.20 -0.58 -13.03
N VAL A 330 -4.28 0.76 -12.99
CA VAL A 330 -5.37 1.56 -13.57
C VAL A 330 -4.80 2.66 -14.45
N ALA A 331 -4.95 2.51 -15.77
CA ALA A 331 -4.47 3.46 -16.76
C ALA A 331 -5.38 4.70 -16.83
N LEU A 332 -5.13 5.69 -15.96
CA LEU A 332 -5.88 6.94 -15.95
C LEU A 332 -5.60 7.81 -17.19
N PRO A 333 -6.63 8.45 -17.79
CA PRO A 333 -6.47 9.30 -18.96
C PRO A 333 -5.95 10.70 -18.56
N PHE A 334 -4.66 10.94 -18.74
CA PHE A 334 -4.07 12.28 -18.58
C PHE A 334 -4.23 13.10 -19.86
N THR A 335 -5.07 14.15 -19.84
CA THR A 335 -5.04 15.16 -20.89
C THR A 335 -3.91 16.12 -20.58
N GLY A 336 -2.88 16.22 -21.44
CA GLY A 336 -1.64 16.99 -21.17
C GLY A 336 -1.81 18.49 -20.87
N THR A 337 -3.04 19.01 -20.91
CA THR A 337 -3.45 20.38 -20.60
C THR A 337 -3.41 20.72 -19.12
N GLN A 338 -3.59 19.76 -18.21
CA GLN A 338 -3.63 20.01 -16.77
C GLN A 338 -2.23 19.86 -16.15
N ALA A 339 -1.86 20.79 -15.26
CA ALA A 339 -0.62 20.71 -14.48
C ALA A 339 -0.80 19.66 -13.37
N LEU A 340 -0.29 18.46 -13.61
CA LEU A 340 -0.35 17.31 -12.70
C LEU A 340 1.08 16.77 -12.49
N PRO A 341 1.99 17.57 -11.90
CA PRO A 341 3.41 17.24 -11.83
C PRO A 341 3.65 15.92 -11.10
N HIS A 342 2.98 15.68 -9.96
CA HIS A 342 3.24 14.53 -9.12
C HIS A 342 2.66 13.24 -9.71
N LEU A 343 1.48 13.29 -10.33
CA LEU A 343 0.91 12.16 -11.05
C LEU A 343 1.74 11.75 -12.26
N ARG A 344 2.27 12.71 -13.03
CA ARG A 344 3.16 12.42 -14.16
C ARG A 344 4.43 11.73 -13.69
N MET A 345 4.98 12.16 -12.55
CA MET A 345 6.12 11.50 -11.93
C MET A 345 5.81 10.05 -11.52
N CYS A 346 4.66 9.83 -10.87
CA CYS A 346 4.23 8.49 -10.45
C CYS A 346 3.96 7.57 -11.66
N ALA A 347 3.41 8.10 -12.75
CA ALA A 347 3.20 7.35 -13.99
C ALA A 347 4.51 7.02 -14.72
N GLU A 348 5.54 7.88 -14.63
CA GLU A 348 6.83 7.68 -15.30
C GLU A 348 7.73 6.67 -14.59
N VAL A 349 7.63 6.53 -13.26
CA VAL A 349 8.57 5.71 -12.47
C VAL A 349 8.75 4.27 -13.00
N PRO A 350 7.70 3.52 -13.38
CA PRO A 350 7.86 2.13 -13.80
C PRO A 350 8.64 2.04 -15.13
N GLY A 351 8.36 2.97 -16.06
CA GLY A 351 9.08 3.07 -17.33
C GLY A 351 10.53 3.52 -17.17
N ALA A 352 10.80 4.43 -16.22
CA ALA A 352 12.14 4.87 -15.88
C ALA A 352 12.97 3.72 -15.29
N MET A 353 12.43 3.00 -14.32
CA MET A 353 13.07 1.83 -13.69
C MET A 353 13.34 0.72 -14.72
N ALA A 354 12.38 0.43 -15.60
CA ALA A 354 12.53 -0.58 -16.65
C ALA A 354 13.65 -0.23 -17.67
N THR A 355 13.85 1.06 -17.96
CA THR A 355 14.85 1.50 -18.95
C THR A 355 16.25 1.65 -18.35
N LEU A 356 16.33 2.23 -17.14
CA LEU A 356 17.58 2.68 -16.53
C LEU A 356 18.13 1.67 -15.51
N GLY A 357 17.36 0.64 -15.16
CA GLY A 357 17.77 -0.42 -14.26
C GLY A 357 18.09 0.11 -12.86
N GLY A 358 19.24 -0.29 -12.31
CA GLY A 358 19.65 0.05 -10.94
C GLY A 358 20.24 1.44 -10.74
N ASP A 359 20.34 2.29 -11.79
CA ASP A 359 20.86 3.65 -11.67
C ASP A 359 19.79 4.60 -11.11
N ARG A 360 19.73 4.67 -9.78
CA ARG A 360 18.77 5.50 -9.05
C ARG A 360 18.92 6.99 -9.35
N ALA A 361 20.14 7.49 -9.56
CA ALA A 361 20.37 8.89 -9.89
C ALA A 361 19.78 9.23 -11.28
N ALA A 362 19.97 8.36 -12.27
CA ALA A 362 19.37 8.54 -13.59
C ALA A 362 17.83 8.44 -13.54
N VAL A 363 17.28 7.49 -12.78
CA VAL A 363 15.83 7.37 -12.58
C VAL A 363 15.27 8.63 -11.95
N TRP A 364 15.90 9.14 -10.89
CA TRP A 364 15.49 10.36 -10.22
C TRP A 364 15.44 11.57 -11.17
N HIS A 365 16.49 11.80 -11.97
CA HIS A 365 16.49 12.88 -12.96
C HIS A 365 15.41 12.70 -14.04
N ARG A 366 15.11 11.47 -14.44
CA ARG A 366 14.06 11.18 -15.43
C ARG A 366 12.66 11.46 -14.86
N VAL A 367 12.39 11.00 -13.65
CA VAL A 367 11.13 11.22 -12.94
C VAL A 367 10.94 12.72 -12.68
N LEU A 368 11.98 13.42 -12.20
CA LEU A 368 11.91 14.86 -11.96
C LEU A 368 11.59 15.66 -13.24
N ARG A 369 12.16 15.26 -14.39
CA ARG A 369 11.82 15.86 -15.68
C ARG A 369 10.37 15.63 -16.10
N ALA A 370 9.78 14.48 -15.74
CA ALA A 370 8.38 14.19 -16.06
C ALA A 370 7.38 15.10 -15.33
N ALA A 371 7.77 15.67 -14.18
CA ALA A 371 6.97 16.69 -13.51
C ALA A 371 6.66 17.90 -14.41
N GLY A 372 7.60 18.24 -15.31
CA GLY A 372 7.50 19.41 -16.19
C GLY A 372 7.60 20.75 -15.44
N LEU A 373 7.88 20.73 -14.14
CA LEU A 373 8.07 21.91 -13.29
C LEU A 373 9.44 21.82 -12.60
N SER A 374 10.01 23.00 -12.36
CA SER A 374 11.28 23.11 -11.65
C SER A 374 11.08 22.94 -10.14
N PRO A 375 11.99 22.25 -9.42
CA PRO A 375 11.99 22.18 -7.96
C PRO A 375 11.96 23.53 -7.24
N PHE A 376 12.45 24.59 -7.90
CA PHE A 376 12.41 25.95 -7.36
C PHE A 376 11.01 26.57 -7.40
N ALA A 377 10.18 26.17 -8.36
CA ALA A 377 8.81 26.67 -8.54
C ALA A 377 7.79 25.81 -7.78
N GLU A 378 7.99 24.49 -7.74
CA GLU A 378 7.17 23.55 -6.99
C GLU A 378 8.07 22.60 -6.18
N PRO A 379 8.43 22.95 -4.93
CA PRO A 379 9.36 22.14 -4.14
C PRO A 379 8.89 20.72 -3.84
N LEU A 380 7.57 20.45 -3.77
CA LEU A 380 7.06 19.11 -3.43
C LEU A 380 7.40 18.05 -4.49
N VAL A 381 7.82 18.45 -5.70
CA VAL A 381 8.33 17.48 -6.69
C VAL A 381 9.58 16.79 -6.16
N LEU A 382 10.41 17.44 -5.35
CA LEU A 382 11.56 16.78 -4.72
C LEU A 382 11.11 15.67 -3.77
N ARG A 383 10.08 15.94 -2.96
CA ARG A 383 9.52 14.96 -2.02
C ARG A 383 8.99 13.74 -2.78
N THR A 384 8.25 13.99 -3.85
CA THR A 384 7.67 12.96 -4.71
C THR A 384 8.77 12.12 -5.36
N ALA A 385 9.77 12.76 -5.98
CA ALA A 385 10.87 12.06 -6.64
C ALA A 385 11.69 11.23 -5.65
N VAL A 386 11.97 11.76 -4.46
CA VAL A 386 12.71 11.04 -3.42
C VAL A 386 11.91 9.84 -2.92
N GLY A 387 10.61 10.01 -2.66
CA GLY A 387 9.74 8.92 -2.23
C GLY A 387 9.57 7.81 -3.27
N LEU A 388 9.59 8.13 -4.56
CA LEU A 388 9.51 7.14 -5.65
C LEU A 388 10.80 6.31 -5.83
N VAL A 389 11.97 6.89 -5.58
CA VAL A 389 13.26 6.25 -5.86
C VAL A 389 13.90 5.60 -4.63
N TRP A 390 13.64 6.14 -3.45
CA TRP A 390 14.26 5.74 -2.18
C TRP A 390 13.21 5.40 -1.09
N GLU A 391 12.06 4.84 -1.49
CA GLU A 391 10.94 4.47 -0.58
C GLU A 391 11.44 3.68 0.65
N ASP A 392 12.15 2.58 0.40
CA ASP A 392 12.55 1.61 1.42
C ASP A 392 13.94 1.83 2.03
N ARG A 393 14.75 2.77 1.50
CA ARG A 393 16.17 2.92 1.87
C ARG A 393 16.65 4.35 1.74
N ALA A 394 17.50 4.79 2.67
CA ALA A 394 18.17 6.09 2.56
C ALA A 394 19.06 6.18 1.29
N PRO A 395 19.23 7.38 0.71
CA PRO A 395 20.22 7.59 -0.34
C PRO A 395 21.64 7.36 0.20
N THR A 396 22.55 6.99 -0.69
CA THR A 396 23.99 6.99 -0.38
C THR A 396 24.50 8.42 -0.23
N VAL A 397 25.70 8.60 0.33
CA VAL A 397 26.32 9.94 0.47
C VAL A 397 26.47 10.64 -0.89
N GLU A 398 26.91 9.91 -1.93
CA GLU A 398 27.05 10.44 -3.29
C GLU A 398 25.69 10.88 -3.87
N GLU A 399 24.67 10.03 -3.75
CA GLU A 399 23.31 10.36 -4.17
C GLU A 399 22.73 11.55 -3.37
N ALA A 400 23.00 11.64 -2.07
CA ALA A 400 22.56 12.74 -1.22
C ALA A 400 23.22 14.07 -1.61
N ARG A 401 24.50 14.06 -2.02
CA ARG A 401 25.16 15.24 -2.58
C ARG A 401 24.53 15.67 -3.90
N LEU A 402 24.30 14.72 -4.80
CA LEU A 402 23.59 14.99 -6.06
C LEU A 402 22.20 15.59 -5.82
N LEU A 403 21.47 15.09 -4.83
CA LEU A 403 20.17 15.63 -4.44
C LEU A 403 20.29 17.06 -3.90
N LEU A 404 21.26 17.30 -3.01
CA LEU A 404 21.49 18.62 -2.41
C LEU A 404 21.90 19.67 -3.46
N ASP A 405 22.71 19.28 -4.44
CA ASP A 405 23.19 20.17 -5.51
C ASP A 405 22.08 20.52 -6.52
N ALA A 406 21.02 19.71 -6.60
CA ALA A 406 19.98 19.87 -7.60
C ALA A 406 18.91 20.92 -7.23
N ALA A 407 18.85 21.38 -5.97
CA ALA A 407 17.91 22.39 -5.53
C ALA A 407 18.47 23.26 -4.40
N THR A 408 17.78 24.35 -4.05
CA THR A 408 18.20 25.19 -2.92
C THR A 408 17.83 24.56 -1.59
N SER A 409 18.54 24.93 -0.51
CA SER A 409 18.18 24.55 0.86
C SER A 409 16.71 24.88 1.20
N ASP A 410 16.19 26.01 0.72
CA ASP A 410 14.77 26.38 0.91
C ASP A 410 13.81 25.39 0.22
N SER A 411 14.17 24.91 -0.97
CA SER A 411 13.37 23.91 -1.70
C SER A 411 13.37 22.57 -0.95
N HIS A 412 14.52 22.15 -0.44
CA HIS A 412 14.63 20.95 0.40
C HIS A 412 13.87 21.07 1.72
N ARG A 413 13.84 22.27 2.32
CA ARG A 413 13.05 22.56 3.53
C ARG A 413 11.56 22.45 3.24
N ALA A 414 11.07 23.11 2.20
CA ALA A 414 9.67 23.06 1.79
C ALA A 414 9.23 21.63 1.40
N ALA A 415 10.12 20.87 0.76
CA ALA A 415 9.87 19.48 0.40
C ALA A 415 10.01 18.48 1.57
N GLY A 416 10.63 18.88 2.68
CA GLY A 416 10.95 17.98 3.79
C GLY A 416 11.99 16.89 3.45
N THR A 417 12.75 17.03 2.35
CA THR A 417 13.71 16.01 1.91
C THR A 417 15.05 16.08 2.65
N TRP A 418 15.30 17.15 3.41
CA TRP A 418 16.52 17.33 4.20
C TRP A 418 16.75 16.19 5.21
N ALA A 419 15.69 15.63 5.79
CA ALA A 419 15.81 14.52 6.75
C ALA A 419 16.48 13.29 6.12
N ARG A 420 16.15 12.98 4.86
CA ARG A 420 16.79 11.88 4.11
C ARG A 420 18.26 12.16 3.80
N LEU A 421 18.65 13.43 3.64
CA LEU A 421 20.04 13.82 3.46
C LEU A 421 20.84 13.66 4.76
N VAL A 422 20.23 13.99 5.90
CA VAL A 422 20.80 13.76 7.23
C VAL A 422 20.99 12.26 7.48
N ASP A 423 19.97 11.44 7.20
CA ASP A 423 20.06 9.98 7.30
C ASP A 423 21.21 9.41 6.46
N ALA A 424 21.43 9.93 5.25
CA ALA A 424 22.52 9.51 4.37
C ALA A 424 23.91 9.85 4.94
N ALA A 425 24.06 11.05 5.54
CA ALA A 425 25.32 11.47 6.15
C ALA A 425 25.65 10.63 7.40
N LEU A 426 24.68 10.42 8.28
CA LEU A 426 24.86 9.67 9.53
C LEU A 426 24.98 8.16 9.29
N GLY A 427 24.26 7.62 8.31
CA GLY A 427 24.26 6.21 7.93
C GLY A 427 25.46 5.77 7.07
N ALA A 428 26.39 6.67 6.76
CA ALA A 428 27.54 6.37 5.91
C ALA A 428 28.43 5.26 6.55
N PRO A 429 28.69 4.14 5.84
CA PRO A 429 29.46 3.03 6.39
C PRO A 429 30.88 3.45 6.77
N ALA A 430 31.43 2.87 7.84
CA ALA A 430 32.85 3.04 8.17
C ALA A 430 33.71 2.50 7.02
N ALA A 431 34.82 3.18 6.72
CA ALA A 431 35.78 2.68 5.75
C ALA A 431 36.28 1.30 6.22
N ALA A 432 36.06 0.26 5.43
CA ALA A 432 36.52 -1.08 5.79
C ALA A 432 38.05 -1.07 5.94
N PRO A 433 38.62 -1.69 6.98
CA PRO A 433 40.06 -1.88 7.05
C PRO A 433 40.47 -2.76 5.86
N SER A 434 41.32 -2.22 4.98
CA SER A 434 41.83 -2.94 3.82
C SER A 434 42.53 -4.23 4.28
N ALA A 435 41.84 -5.36 4.12
CA ALA A 435 42.46 -6.67 4.25
C ALA A 435 43.29 -6.90 2.97
N ALA A 436 44.60 -6.92 3.14
CA ALA A 436 45.60 -7.32 2.16
C ALA A 436 45.74 -6.43 0.90
N GLY A 437 46.65 -5.45 0.98
CA GLY A 437 47.72 -5.22 -0.01
C GLY A 437 47.36 -4.94 -1.48
N THR A 438 46.09 -4.79 -1.83
CA THR A 438 45.63 -4.58 -3.21
C THR A 438 44.81 -3.29 -3.26
N PRO A 439 45.24 -2.26 -4.01
CA PRO A 439 44.47 -1.04 -4.14
C PRO A 439 43.35 -1.25 -5.16
N VAL A 440 42.16 -1.59 -4.67
CA VAL A 440 40.89 -1.39 -5.37
C VAL A 440 39.98 -0.64 -4.39
N GLY A 441 39.46 0.53 -4.79
CA GLY A 441 38.64 1.44 -3.95
C GLY A 441 37.42 0.76 -3.31
N PRO A 442 36.90 1.28 -2.18
CA PRO A 442 36.60 2.68 -1.92
C PRO A 442 37.62 3.33 -0.96
N SER A 443 38.29 4.36 -1.46
CA SER A 443 39.35 5.11 -0.78
C SER A 443 38.80 6.05 0.30
N ALA A 444 39.66 6.63 1.12
CA ALA A 444 39.40 7.71 2.08
C ALA A 444 38.44 8.82 1.58
N ALA A 445 38.29 8.98 0.27
CA ALA A 445 37.28 9.78 -0.41
C ALA A 445 35.86 9.63 0.16
N SER A 446 35.37 8.41 0.39
CA SER A 446 34.00 8.18 0.91
C SER A 446 33.78 8.72 2.34
N THR A 447 34.85 8.76 3.13
CA THR A 447 34.81 9.25 4.51
C THR A 447 34.86 10.77 4.56
N ASP A 448 35.64 11.38 3.66
CA ASP A 448 35.70 12.83 3.51
C ASP A 448 34.42 13.39 2.87
N GLU A 449 33.74 12.62 2.02
CA GLU A 449 32.47 13.00 1.41
C GLU A 449 31.32 13.09 2.43
N ALA A 450 31.23 12.14 3.37
CA ALA A 450 30.21 12.20 4.43
C ALA A 450 30.43 13.41 5.36
N ALA A 451 31.69 13.74 5.64
CA ALA A 451 32.07 14.89 6.46
C ALA A 451 31.82 16.22 5.73
N ALA A 452 32.08 16.28 4.42
CA ALA A 452 31.74 17.43 3.58
C ALA A 452 30.22 17.62 3.48
N LEU A 453 29.46 16.55 3.26
CA LEU A 453 27.99 16.61 3.24
C LEU A 453 27.44 17.11 4.58
N ALA A 454 27.97 16.62 5.72
CA ALA A 454 27.56 17.09 7.04
C ALA A 454 27.79 18.61 7.23
N HIS A 455 28.93 19.11 6.76
CA HIS A 455 29.23 20.55 6.78
C HIS A 455 28.20 21.36 5.99
N ASP A 456 27.89 20.94 4.76
CA ASP A 456 26.93 21.60 3.89
C ASP A 456 25.51 21.56 4.49
N LEU A 457 25.12 20.45 5.12
CA LEU A 457 23.84 20.30 5.82
C LEU A 457 23.72 21.22 7.04
N LEU A 458 24.75 21.30 7.88
CA LEU A 458 24.77 22.20 9.05
C LEU A 458 24.66 23.67 8.65
N ARG A 459 25.26 24.04 7.51
CA ARG A 459 25.16 25.38 6.93
C ARG A 459 23.80 25.65 6.28
N GLY A 460 23.25 24.67 5.56
CA GLY A 460 22.02 24.81 4.79
C GLY A 460 20.74 24.74 5.63
N PHE A 461 20.77 23.99 6.74
CA PHE A 461 19.59 23.68 7.55
C PHE A 461 19.80 23.96 9.06
N PRO A 462 20.22 25.17 9.44
CA PRO A 462 20.61 25.47 10.82
C PRO A 462 19.42 25.42 11.80
N GLY A 463 18.18 25.66 11.34
CA GLY A 463 16.98 25.71 12.16
C GLY A 463 16.19 24.41 12.21
N GLU A 464 16.40 23.51 11.24
CA GLU A 464 15.67 22.25 11.10
C GLU A 464 16.36 21.11 11.86
N ILE A 465 17.69 21.11 11.87
CA ILE A 465 18.51 20.05 12.47
C ILE A 465 18.75 20.35 13.95
N GLY A 466 18.07 19.59 14.81
CA GLY A 466 18.13 19.72 16.27
C GLY A 466 18.77 18.53 16.98
N GLY A 467 18.85 18.66 18.32
CA GLY A 467 19.12 17.55 19.24
C GLY A 467 20.26 16.63 18.86
N ARG A 468 19.91 15.35 18.66
CA ARG A 468 20.83 14.23 18.44
C ARG A 468 21.46 14.29 17.05
N GLU A 469 20.66 14.49 16.01
CA GLU A 469 21.11 14.50 14.62
C GLU A 469 22.12 15.62 14.41
N ARG A 470 21.88 16.78 15.03
CA ARG A 470 22.83 17.90 15.02
C ARG A 470 24.17 17.51 15.64
N ALA A 471 24.17 16.85 16.80
CA ALA A 471 25.39 16.40 17.46
C ALA A 471 26.16 15.38 16.58
N GLY A 472 25.45 14.47 15.92
CA GLY A 472 26.03 13.53 14.97
C GLY A 472 26.69 14.21 13.75
N LEU A 473 26.04 15.22 13.17
CA LEU A 473 26.63 15.98 12.07
C LEU A 473 27.80 16.86 12.53
N LEU A 474 27.74 17.43 13.73
CA LEU A 474 28.87 18.18 14.32
C LEU A 474 30.07 17.27 14.58
N LEU A 475 29.88 15.99 14.92
CA LEU A 475 30.97 15.01 14.98
C LEU A 475 31.61 14.79 13.61
N LEU A 476 30.81 14.69 12.55
CA LEU A 476 31.31 14.56 11.18
C LEU A 476 32.05 15.82 10.71
N ASP A 477 31.54 17.01 11.03
CA ASP A 477 32.24 18.27 10.69
C ASP A 477 33.55 18.40 11.48
N LEU A 478 33.57 18.01 12.75
CA LEU A 478 34.80 17.95 13.55
C LEU A 478 35.83 16.97 12.96
N VAL A 479 35.39 15.82 12.45
CA VAL A 479 36.27 14.88 11.71
C VAL A 479 36.92 15.58 10.51
N ARG A 480 36.16 16.38 9.75
CA ARG A 480 36.67 17.17 8.62
C ARG A 480 37.72 18.19 9.08
N GLU A 481 37.44 18.92 10.15
CA GLU A 481 38.34 19.92 10.70
C GLU A 481 39.64 19.29 11.23
N LEU A 482 39.55 18.19 11.99
CA LEU A 482 40.69 17.46 12.52
C LEU A 482 41.65 16.99 11.42
N ARG A 483 41.12 16.61 10.25
CA ARG A 483 41.91 16.19 9.08
C ARG A 483 42.49 17.35 8.29
N THR A 484 41.76 18.46 8.16
CA THR A 484 42.25 19.66 7.46
C THR A 484 43.20 20.51 8.31
N GLY A 485 43.24 20.27 9.62
CA GLY A 485 44.22 20.82 10.55
C GLY A 485 43.85 22.18 11.16
N ALA A 486 42.62 22.64 10.96
CA ALA A 486 42.13 23.96 11.41
C ALA A 486 41.19 24.02 12.65
N PRO A 487 41.07 23.01 13.56
CA PRO A 487 40.19 23.13 14.70
C PRO A 487 40.85 23.88 15.88
N GLU A 488 40.07 24.71 16.58
CA GLU A 488 40.45 25.28 17.88
C GLU A 488 40.65 24.16 18.93
N PRO A 489 41.55 24.31 19.92
CA PRO A 489 41.73 23.34 21.00
C PRO A 489 40.43 23.06 21.79
N GLY A 490 40.35 21.89 22.40
CA GLY A 490 39.18 21.29 23.04
C GLY A 490 38.68 20.01 22.35
N TRP A 491 39.50 19.33 21.53
CA TRP A 491 39.03 18.27 20.63
C TRP A 491 38.51 17.04 21.40
N ALA A 492 39.27 16.56 22.38
CA ALA A 492 38.90 15.34 23.13
C ALA A 492 37.63 15.54 23.97
N GLU A 493 37.47 16.71 24.59
CA GLU A 493 36.24 17.07 25.32
C GLU A 493 35.05 17.24 24.37
N THR A 494 35.26 17.89 23.23
CA THR A 494 34.21 18.10 22.22
C THR A 494 33.72 16.78 21.64
N VAL A 495 34.61 15.85 21.28
CA VAL A 495 34.22 14.51 20.81
C VAL A 495 33.38 13.78 21.86
N ARG A 496 33.81 13.75 23.13
CA ARG A 496 33.04 13.12 24.21
C ARG A 496 31.66 13.76 24.40
N THR A 497 31.61 15.09 24.42
CA THR A 497 30.38 15.85 24.62
C THR A 497 29.39 15.60 23.48
N LEU A 498 29.86 15.67 22.24
CA LEU A 498 29.00 15.43 21.08
C LEU A 498 28.59 13.95 20.98
N CYS A 499 29.46 13.00 21.33
CA CYS A 499 29.08 11.59 21.42
C CYS A 499 27.97 11.36 22.44
N ALA A 500 28.06 11.97 23.64
CA ALA A 500 27.02 11.88 24.65
C ALA A 500 25.69 12.52 24.20
N GLN A 501 25.75 13.66 23.50
CA GLN A 501 24.56 14.33 22.94
C GLN A 501 23.94 13.56 21.76
N ALA A 502 24.73 12.78 21.03
CA ALA A 502 24.30 11.98 19.89
C ALA A 502 23.79 10.57 20.27
N GLU A 503 23.66 10.23 21.56
CA GLU A 503 23.32 8.87 21.98
C GLU A 503 21.88 8.43 21.58
N PRO A 504 21.70 7.15 21.20
CA PRO A 504 22.73 6.16 20.88
C PRO A 504 23.46 6.43 19.55
N VAL A 505 24.79 6.57 19.58
CA VAL A 505 25.61 6.86 18.38
C VAL A 505 25.80 5.62 17.53
N GLU A 506 25.70 5.76 16.20
CA GLU A 506 26.03 4.70 15.25
C GLU A 506 27.52 4.28 15.40
N PRO A 507 27.85 2.98 15.52
CA PRO A 507 29.22 2.54 15.75
C PRO A 507 30.23 3.04 14.72
N ALA A 508 29.81 3.11 13.45
CA ALA A 508 30.63 3.61 12.34
C ALA A 508 30.98 5.10 12.49
N LEU A 509 30.05 5.91 13.01
CA LEU A 509 30.27 7.33 13.26
C LEU A 509 31.24 7.53 14.42
N ARG A 510 31.05 6.79 15.51
CA ARG A 510 31.96 6.84 16.67
C ARG A 510 33.38 6.41 16.30
N GLU A 511 33.52 5.29 15.59
CA GLU A 511 34.83 4.80 15.13
C GLU A 511 35.54 5.84 14.25
N ARG A 512 34.81 6.49 13.35
CA ARG A 512 35.34 7.55 12.47
C ARG A 512 35.81 8.76 13.26
N ALA A 513 35.03 9.22 14.24
CA ALA A 513 35.39 10.33 15.12
C ALA A 513 36.64 10.02 15.95
N HIS A 514 36.69 8.83 16.57
CA HIS A 514 37.83 8.39 17.36
C HIS A 514 39.08 8.24 16.50
N ALA A 515 38.97 7.69 15.28
CA ALA A 515 40.10 7.55 14.37
C ALA A 515 40.72 8.91 14.00
N ALA A 516 39.89 9.88 13.60
CA ALA A 516 40.37 11.22 13.23
C ALA A 516 41.01 11.96 14.42
N LEU A 517 40.40 11.86 15.61
CA LEU A 517 40.96 12.43 16.83
C LEU A 517 42.32 11.80 17.16
N VAL A 518 42.41 10.47 17.13
CA VAL A 518 43.64 9.74 17.44
C VAL A 518 44.76 10.06 16.45
N GLU A 519 44.47 10.14 15.16
CA GLU A 519 45.45 10.55 14.13
C GLU A 519 46.04 11.93 14.46
N ARG A 520 45.19 12.86 14.91
CA ARG A 520 45.62 14.20 15.33
C ARG A 520 46.38 14.18 16.67
N LEU A 521 45.97 13.37 17.64
CA LEU A 521 46.68 13.14 18.91
C LEU A 521 48.02 12.40 18.74
N LEU A 522 48.30 11.85 17.56
CA LEU A 522 49.60 11.26 17.19
C LEU A 522 50.37 12.15 16.20
N ALA A 523 49.87 13.35 15.88
CA ALA A 523 50.60 14.33 15.09
C ALA A 523 51.67 15.03 15.94
N PRO A 524 52.80 15.46 15.32
CA PRO A 524 53.89 16.13 16.04
C PRO A 524 53.49 17.50 16.63
N ASP A 525 52.53 18.21 16.01
CA ASP A 525 52.16 19.58 16.39
C ASP A 525 50.93 19.66 17.31
N ARG A 526 50.65 18.59 18.06
CA ARG A 526 49.46 18.53 18.92
C ARG A 526 49.62 19.38 20.19
N PRO A 527 48.59 20.13 20.61
CA PRO A 527 48.61 20.84 21.90
C PRO A 527 48.67 19.86 23.08
N GLY A 528 49.48 20.16 24.10
CA GLY A 528 49.60 19.31 25.29
C GLY A 528 48.31 19.18 26.12
N ALA A 529 47.44 20.20 26.07
CA ALA A 529 46.12 20.17 26.73
C ALA A 529 45.22 19.05 26.19
N GLU A 530 45.27 18.76 24.89
CA GLU A 530 44.47 17.70 24.27
C GLU A 530 44.82 16.31 24.81
N LEU A 531 46.11 16.07 25.05
CA LEU A 531 46.55 14.80 25.63
C LEU A 531 46.16 14.69 27.10
N TYR A 532 46.15 15.80 27.83
CA TYR A 532 45.65 15.83 29.19
C TYR A 532 44.16 15.44 29.21
N ASP A 533 43.34 16.07 28.37
CA ASP A 533 41.89 15.83 28.32
C ASP A 533 41.56 14.43 27.79
N PHE A 534 42.32 13.91 26.82
CA PHE A 534 42.19 12.53 26.35
C PHE A 534 42.47 11.52 27.46
N VAL A 535 43.59 11.68 28.17
CA VAL A 535 44.02 10.73 29.21
C VAL A 535 43.11 10.76 30.43
N HIS A 536 42.64 11.95 30.87
CA HIS A 536 41.76 12.07 32.04
C HIS A 536 40.28 11.79 31.71
N GLY A 537 39.93 11.67 30.43
CA GLY A 537 38.58 11.30 30.00
C GLY A 537 38.23 9.83 30.24
N ASP A 538 39.23 8.96 30.44
CA ASP A 538 39.10 7.50 30.73
C ASP A 538 38.14 6.73 29.79
N ASP A 539 38.04 7.17 28.53
CA ASP A 539 37.23 6.50 27.50
C ASP A 539 37.97 5.28 26.95
N GLY A 540 37.49 4.08 27.31
CA GLY A 540 38.11 2.82 26.92
C GLY A 540 38.12 2.55 25.41
N GLU A 541 37.09 2.97 24.67
CA GLU A 541 37.04 2.77 23.22
C GLU A 541 38.03 3.70 22.51
N LEU A 542 38.14 4.96 22.97
CA LEU A 542 39.09 5.93 22.43
C LEU A 542 40.54 5.57 22.76
N ILE A 543 40.82 5.11 23.99
CA ILE A 543 42.16 4.64 24.39
C ILE A 543 42.56 3.39 23.58
N ALA A 544 41.64 2.45 23.36
CA ALA A 544 41.90 1.30 22.51
C ALA A 544 42.17 1.69 21.04
N ALA A 545 41.46 2.70 20.52
CA ALA A 545 41.75 3.25 19.19
C ALA A 545 43.15 3.89 19.13
N TYR A 546 43.56 4.63 20.17
CA TYR A 546 44.90 5.21 20.29
C TYR A 546 46.00 4.14 20.28
N ASP A 547 45.86 3.08 21.07
CA ASP A 547 46.83 1.97 21.10
C ASP A 547 46.98 1.31 19.72
N ARG A 548 45.86 1.03 19.04
CA ARG A 548 45.87 0.44 17.68
C ARG A 548 46.59 1.35 16.68
N THR A 549 46.27 2.64 16.65
CA THR A 549 46.88 3.58 15.69
C THR A 549 48.35 3.88 16.02
N ALA A 550 48.73 3.95 17.29
CA ALA A 550 50.12 4.14 17.71
C ALA A 550 51.01 2.95 17.28
N ARG A 551 50.43 1.75 17.12
CA ARG A 551 51.11 0.55 16.60
C ARG A 551 51.18 0.47 15.07
N SER A 552 50.61 1.45 14.35
CA SER A 552 50.66 1.49 12.88
C SER A 552 52.09 1.67 12.35
N GLU A 553 52.34 1.22 11.12
CA GLU A 553 53.67 1.37 10.50
C GLU A 553 54.02 2.83 10.23
N THR A 554 53.04 3.69 9.97
CA THR A 554 53.22 5.13 9.81
C THR A 554 53.83 5.77 11.07
N VAL A 555 53.27 5.47 12.24
CA VAL A 555 53.79 5.97 13.52
C VAL A 555 55.15 5.36 13.83
N ARG A 556 55.33 4.05 13.62
CA ARG A 556 56.63 3.39 13.82
C ARG A 556 57.74 3.96 12.93
N THR A 557 57.43 4.24 11.66
CA THR A 557 58.37 4.87 10.73
C THR A 557 58.77 6.25 11.25
N ARG A 558 57.79 7.08 11.65
CA ARG A 558 58.05 8.41 12.22
C ARG A 558 58.92 8.34 13.48
N LEU A 559 58.63 7.40 14.39
CA LEU A 559 59.43 7.18 15.60
C LEU A 559 60.89 6.80 15.29
N ARG A 560 61.16 6.11 14.17
CA ARG A 560 62.52 5.71 13.76
C ARG A 560 63.26 6.80 12.99
N THR A 561 62.56 7.72 12.34
CA THR A 561 63.17 8.73 11.46
C THR A 561 63.17 10.15 12.03
N GLN A 562 62.40 10.42 13.09
CA GLN A 562 62.26 11.75 13.69
C GLN A 562 62.56 11.74 15.19
N PRO A 563 63.81 12.05 15.61
CA PRO A 563 64.21 12.08 17.03
C PRO A 563 63.35 12.99 17.91
N ALA A 564 62.92 14.15 17.41
CA ALA A 564 62.06 15.06 18.15
C ALA A 564 60.68 14.45 18.47
N TYR A 565 60.10 13.71 17.53
CA TYR A 565 58.82 13.02 17.71
C TYR A 565 58.94 11.85 18.71
N ALA A 566 60.05 11.09 18.65
CA ALA A 566 60.31 10.03 19.64
C ALA A 566 60.48 10.57 21.07
N ALA A 567 61.17 11.72 21.23
CA ALA A 567 61.32 12.41 22.52
C ALA A 567 59.98 12.91 23.08
N ASP A 568 59.13 13.43 22.21
CA ASP A 568 57.78 13.87 22.55
C ASP A 568 56.89 12.70 22.98
N CYS A 569 56.83 11.60 22.19
CA CYS A 569 56.10 10.39 22.59
C CYS A 569 56.59 9.79 23.91
N PHE A 570 57.92 9.78 24.16
CA PHE A 570 58.45 9.36 25.47
C PHE A 570 57.90 10.22 26.60
N THR A 571 57.91 11.55 26.41
CA THR A 571 57.43 12.50 27.41
C THR A 571 55.95 12.31 27.70
N VAL A 572 55.14 12.07 26.68
CA VAL A 572 53.69 11.89 26.78
C VAL A 572 53.33 10.54 27.41
N TRP A 573 53.94 9.44 26.99
CA TRP A 573 53.61 8.11 27.53
C TRP A 573 54.20 7.85 28.92
N THR A 574 55.11 8.71 29.39
CA THR A 574 55.57 8.72 30.78
C THR A 574 54.86 9.79 31.62
N ALA A 575 54.06 10.65 31.00
CA ALA A 575 53.22 11.61 31.69
C ALA A 575 52.00 10.93 32.30
N HIS A 576 51.50 11.50 33.40
CA HIS A 576 50.25 11.09 34.07
C HIS A 576 50.16 9.59 34.46
N PRO A 577 51.12 9.05 35.24
CA PRO A 577 51.13 7.64 35.64
C PRO A 577 49.93 7.20 36.52
N HIS A 578 49.12 8.15 37.00
CA HIS A 578 47.96 7.91 37.86
C HIS A 578 46.64 8.39 37.21
N ALA A 579 46.62 8.72 35.92
CA ALA A 579 45.41 9.18 35.27
C ALA A 579 44.59 8.00 34.73
N GLY A 580 43.41 7.81 35.33
CA GLY A 580 42.48 6.73 34.98
C GLY A 580 42.98 5.32 35.33
N GLU A 581 42.13 4.33 35.09
CA GLU A 581 42.51 2.91 35.24
C GLU A 581 43.01 2.30 33.92
N ILE A 582 42.61 2.87 32.78
CA ILE A 582 42.83 2.28 31.45
C ILE A 582 44.14 2.74 30.79
N TRP A 583 44.50 4.03 30.95
CA TRP A 583 45.68 4.60 30.30
C TRP A 583 47.03 4.03 30.78
N PRO A 584 47.30 3.85 32.09
CA PRO A 584 48.64 3.47 32.55
C PRO A 584 49.14 2.11 32.00
N PRO A 585 48.31 1.04 31.91
CA PRO A 585 48.69 -0.20 31.25
C PRO A 585 49.03 -0.03 29.76
N VAL A 586 48.24 0.79 29.04
CA VAL A 586 48.43 1.05 27.60
C VAL A 586 49.72 1.85 27.36
N ALA A 587 49.95 2.91 28.12
CA ALA A 587 51.16 3.73 28.02
C ALA A 587 52.43 2.90 28.29
N ALA A 588 52.40 2.01 29.28
CA ALA A 588 53.51 1.10 29.57
C ALA A 588 53.77 0.12 28.40
N ALA A 589 52.72 -0.41 27.77
CA ALA A 589 52.84 -1.29 26.60
C ALA A 589 53.39 -0.53 25.39
N LEU A 590 52.91 0.68 25.10
CA LEU A 590 53.41 1.51 24.00
C LEU A 590 54.90 1.86 24.18
N LEU A 591 55.33 2.20 25.40
CA LEU A 591 56.75 2.39 25.71
C LEU A 591 57.57 1.12 25.40
N ASP A 592 57.16 -0.02 25.95
CA ASP A 592 57.98 -1.24 25.89
C ASP A 592 57.94 -1.94 24.52
N GLU A 593 56.81 -1.89 23.82
CA GLU A 593 56.55 -2.64 22.58
C GLU A 593 56.59 -1.79 21.30
N VAL A 594 56.44 -0.46 21.39
CA VAL A 594 56.44 0.43 20.21
C VAL A 594 57.65 1.37 20.23
N LEU A 595 57.82 2.19 21.27
CA LEU A 595 58.88 3.18 21.31
C LEU A 595 60.26 2.56 21.44
N ARG A 596 60.44 1.62 22.37
CA ARG A 596 61.74 1.01 22.63
C ARG A 596 62.32 0.29 21.40
N PRO A 597 61.56 -0.55 20.66
CA PRO A 597 62.06 -1.12 19.42
C PRO A 597 62.40 -0.06 18.36
N ALA A 598 61.63 1.03 18.26
CA ALA A 598 61.90 2.11 17.32
C ALA A 598 63.21 2.83 17.65
N VAL A 599 63.41 3.26 18.90
CA VAL A 599 64.63 3.94 19.38
C VAL A 599 65.87 3.04 19.23
N ARG A 600 65.74 1.73 19.42
CA ARG A 600 66.84 0.77 19.22
C ARG A 600 67.24 0.57 17.76
N ALA A 601 66.35 0.90 16.83
CA ALA A 601 66.62 0.85 15.40
C ALA A 601 67.23 2.16 14.87
N MET A 602 67.30 3.23 15.68
CA MET A 602 67.90 4.52 15.32
C MET A 602 69.42 4.48 15.40
N SER A 603 70.08 5.46 14.76
CA SER A 603 71.52 5.66 14.91
C SER A 603 71.88 6.16 16.32
N ALA A 604 73.14 6.01 16.74
CA ALA A 604 73.59 6.52 18.04
C ALA A 604 73.47 8.06 18.15
N GLU A 605 73.62 8.77 17.03
CA GLU A 605 73.45 10.23 16.94
C GLU A 605 71.98 10.62 17.16
N ASP A 606 71.05 9.94 16.49
CA ASP A 606 69.61 10.14 16.67
C ASP A 606 69.16 9.86 18.10
N VAL A 607 69.66 8.79 18.73
CA VAL A 607 69.33 8.46 20.14
C VAL A 607 69.85 9.54 21.10
N ALA A 608 71.05 10.09 20.86
CA ALA A 608 71.56 11.20 21.64
C ALA A 608 70.71 12.47 21.46
N GLN A 609 70.19 12.71 20.24
CA GLN A 609 69.27 13.80 19.95
C GLN A 609 67.91 13.63 20.66
N VAL A 610 67.39 12.40 20.76
CA VAL A 610 66.19 12.10 21.57
C VAL A 610 66.45 12.47 23.04
N GLU A 611 67.56 11.99 23.62
CA GLU A 611 67.92 12.26 25.02
C GLU A 611 68.05 13.77 25.29
N ALA A 612 68.76 14.49 24.42
CA ALA A 612 68.94 15.94 24.52
C ALA A 612 67.61 16.69 24.39
N THR A 613 66.66 16.18 23.60
CA THR A 613 65.34 16.79 23.43
C THR A 613 64.45 16.55 24.65
N VAL A 614 64.41 15.32 25.19
CA VAL A 614 63.72 15.01 26.45
C VAL A 614 64.27 15.81 27.63
N GLY A 615 65.59 16.03 27.67
CA GLY A 615 66.25 16.85 28.69
C GLY A 615 65.89 18.33 28.62
N ARG A 616 65.60 18.86 27.43
CA ARG A 616 65.22 20.28 27.21
C ARG A 616 63.75 20.56 27.50
N THR A 617 62.85 19.62 27.24
CA THR A 617 61.40 19.79 27.38
C THR A 617 60.84 19.37 28.75
N GLY A 618 61.69 18.87 29.66
CA GLY A 618 61.27 18.30 30.94
C GLY A 618 61.85 18.95 32.18
N SER A 619 61.31 18.58 33.34
CA SER A 619 61.91 18.86 34.65
C SER A 619 63.25 18.12 34.82
N SER A 620 64.12 18.65 35.69
CA SER A 620 65.42 18.06 36.00
C SER A 620 65.27 16.59 36.42
N GLY A 621 65.78 15.67 35.58
CA GLY A 621 65.72 14.22 35.80
C GLY A 621 65.12 13.40 34.66
N ARG A 622 64.39 14.00 33.70
CA ARG A 622 63.78 13.25 32.59
C ARG A 622 64.78 12.57 31.64
N ALA A 623 65.93 13.20 31.37
CA ALA A 623 66.98 12.59 30.56
C ALA A 623 67.58 11.32 31.23
N GLU A 624 67.69 11.31 32.56
CA GLU A 624 68.13 10.14 33.31
C GLU A 624 67.07 9.02 33.34
N ALA A 625 65.79 9.40 33.44
CA ALA A 625 64.67 8.47 33.30
C ALA A 625 64.67 7.80 31.92
N PHE A 626 64.88 8.56 30.84
CA PHE A 626 65.03 8.03 29.48
C PHE A 626 66.19 7.05 29.37
N ARG A 627 67.38 7.41 29.87
CA ARG A 627 68.57 6.51 29.89
C ARG A 627 68.32 5.23 30.68
N THR A 628 67.59 5.31 31.78
CA THR A 628 67.28 4.15 32.63
C THR A 628 66.28 3.23 31.96
N TRP A 629 65.22 3.79 31.36
CA TRP A 629 64.23 3.04 30.61
C TRP A 629 64.84 2.33 29.39
N ASN A 630 65.66 3.02 28.58
CA ASN A 630 66.25 2.45 27.36
C ASN A 630 67.24 1.30 27.67
N ARG A 631 67.99 1.41 28.78
CA ARG A 631 68.92 0.36 29.25
C ARG A 631 68.21 -0.86 29.86
N SER A 632 66.99 -0.71 30.36
CA SER A 632 66.27 -1.80 31.01
C SER A 632 65.82 -2.87 30.00
N SER A 633 66.18 -4.14 30.20
CA SER A 633 65.73 -5.26 29.36
C SER A 633 64.46 -5.91 29.92
N THR A 634 63.59 -6.42 29.05
CA THR A 634 62.34 -7.13 29.39
C THR A 634 62.58 -8.39 30.23
N LEU A 635 63.77 -8.99 30.13
CA LEU A 635 64.21 -10.12 30.98
C LEU A 635 64.33 -9.77 32.47
N GLY A 636 64.45 -8.49 32.84
CA GLY A 636 64.54 -8.07 34.25
C GLY A 636 63.22 -8.09 35.03
N ARG A 637 62.05 -8.04 34.37
CA ARG A 637 60.74 -7.99 35.07
C ARG A 637 60.21 -9.37 35.48
N LEU A 638 60.59 -10.45 34.79
CA LEU A 638 60.30 -11.83 35.24
C LEU A 638 61.07 -12.17 36.53
N GLY A 639 62.29 -11.67 36.70
CA GLY A 639 63.07 -11.85 37.93
C GLY A 639 62.47 -11.19 39.18
N ARG A 640 61.73 -10.08 39.04
CA ARG A 640 61.11 -9.38 40.18
C ARG A 640 59.81 -10.03 40.68
N ARG A 641 59.05 -10.74 39.84
CA ARG A 641 57.84 -11.48 40.28
C ARG A 641 58.15 -12.80 40.99
N ILE A 642 59.34 -13.38 40.78
CA ILE A 642 59.76 -14.62 41.47
C ILE A 642 60.34 -14.33 42.87
N VAL A 643 60.95 -13.15 43.09
CA VAL A 643 61.50 -12.76 44.41
C VAL A 643 60.41 -12.28 45.39
N GLY A 644 59.24 -11.84 44.90
CA GLY A 644 58.12 -11.39 45.75
C GLY A 644 57.33 -12.51 46.46
N ARG A 645 57.60 -13.79 46.15
CA ARG A 645 56.87 -14.94 46.74
C ARG A 645 57.64 -15.69 47.85
N VAL A 646 58.83 -15.20 48.23
CA VAL A 646 59.64 -15.75 49.33
C VAL A 646 59.91 -14.67 50.38
N ARG A 647 58.82 -14.16 51.00
CA ARG A 647 58.87 -13.50 52.32
C ARG A 647 57.49 -13.50 52.97
N ARG A 648 57.04 -14.70 53.35
CA ARG A 648 56.16 -14.93 54.50
C ARG A 648 56.74 -16.11 55.26
N GLY A 649 57.39 -15.77 56.37
CA GLY A 649 57.96 -16.58 57.43
C GLY A 649 58.20 -15.61 58.55
#